data_AF-A0A538PNG3-F1
#
_entry.id   AF-A0A538PNG3-F1
#
_cell.length_a   1.000
_cell.length_b   1.000
_cell.length_c   1.000
_cell.angle_alpha   90.00
_cell.angle_beta   90.00
_cell.angle_gamma   90.00
#
_symmetry.space_group_name_H-M   'P 1'
#
loop_
_entity.id
_entity.type
_entity.pdbx_description
1 polymer ?
#
loop_
_entity_poly.entity_id
_entity_poly.type
_entity_poly.pdbx_seq_one_letter_code
_entity_poly.pdbx_strand_id
1 'polypeptide(L)'
;MTAQFGPWVERLEAIAVGRERIAVAGRRDAAGTTASRVHVVPTAILDGKAAGWSLDPGGAGGAICALGFAGDELLISGGEDGRLIAWDITGRRRVAELALGAPVRALALDEGAARGDAGAIAAGTADGALHVVALAIRDAAPVLGPAVRRALSDGAIGAVAWDPAGLWLAGAADGQLWVVGEGQRAVSPGGDGGIRAVVSLGDGRAAISLGDGRAAIGCGDGSLRLCFVVGDVEATDRSGDHGHQAAVRGLALAPVSVDDAGREQPRRLFSVGEDGALKLWLVDGNRRPRTIELGIGPASAVGFAPGPVTRPGAPGTVIDRALGRLWIASTRRQVAALALGGDAEPVGEPIAIGSALDALEAQLRDPRAAVKVKLEAVAALAGIAEDEARALLDLALATGPAEVRIAATHAMVRSARGASRPALRTALGAEQAELRAAAFLALRELEGDQPLAAVRTGLAARHEDVRVRAVESLIPLARSSVIAASLIADALRDAHPAVRRRAFAALREVARDPAEAVRTALARGTPDVRAEALLNLGFVLRETDAAARALTASAFDDADPQVRQSAFLAAVMQRPALAARLVAAISPGASIAEQLHQVARDLGVALALPADQPGPLDDDQLEPLFGQLACRNADAALRGAGCLLALGDSRAVGAVLQLTREAEPALRRGATAALVRALAVWPDDDRLATRLVWLLDDGDAEVRGFAFDALARTAAAGGPGAELALAEAALRTSQEDIRVRALQILVRVGAPGGPGARTDDVADRLLGDALDDEAAKVRGEAFRTLWAWHTAEPVVPLARGANSRHGDIRGQVVAEIDRRRRAGQSSAELDRLLLRLVEDTVAAVGLAAYGALARREPDGPEGPEGDDEAPVPAEVHLAAMASPAPEVRAAGARGAAKAPAAAVRGRLVQLIKDDHPAVHLAAIEALDAVAPGDAEGFALAFASVFYELQVRTGELCGQRRDARAVAPMQRLLSIPRTDLNRPADAFRQRAARALADVGDPAAIAFQLRLIDDEDPIVREMAARGIATAAQPGNDAARGALVGLLGHADLPVRSWAGEGLARLGDLRALPVLSGT
;
A
#
# COMPACT_ATOMS: atom_id res chain seq x y z
N MET A 1 -36.99 28.07 2.52
CA MET A 1 -38.35 27.66 2.13
C MET A 1 -38.33 26.19 1.79
N THR A 2 -39.31 25.42 2.27
CA THR A 2 -39.48 24.01 1.90
C THR A 2 -39.79 23.94 0.41
N ALA A 3 -39.05 23.14 -0.37
CA ALA A 3 -39.34 22.94 -1.78
C ALA A 3 -40.73 22.29 -1.93
N GLN A 4 -41.53 22.78 -2.88
CA GLN A 4 -42.88 22.31 -3.13
C GLN A 4 -42.89 21.46 -4.41
N PHE A 5 -43.64 20.36 -4.39
CA PHE A 5 -43.70 19.41 -5.50
C PHE A 5 -45.14 19.03 -5.83
N GLY A 6 -45.47 19.00 -7.11
CA GLY A 6 -46.73 18.51 -7.63
C GLY A 6 -46.70 17.02 -8.01
N PRO A 7 -47.88 16.41 -8.24
CA PRO A 7 -47.99 14.97 -8.51
C PRO A 7 -47.70 14.59 -9.98
N TRP A 8 -47.32 15.53 -10.83
CA TRP A 8 -47.15 15.32 -12.28
C TRP A 8 -45.77 14.74 -12.63
N VAL A 9 -45.73 14.01 -13.75
CA VAL A 9 -44.52 13.54 -14.45
C VAL A 9 -44.48 14.02 -15.91
N GLU A 10 -45.54 14.70 -16.34
CA GLU A 10 -45.77 15.23 -17.66
C GLU A 10 -44.93 16.47 -17.94
N ARG A 11 -44.48 16.61 -19.18
CA ARG A 11 -44.03 17.87 -19.77
C ARG A 11 -45.28 18.76 -19.86
N LEU A 12 -45.40 19.76 -18.99
CA LEU A 12 -46.63 20.54 -18.87
C LEU A 12 -46.80 21.44 -20.11
N GLU A 13 -47.96 21.36 -20.74
CA GLU A 13 -48.31 22.13 -21.95
C GLU A 13 -49.55 23.00 -21.77
N ALA A 14 -50.40 22.67 -20.80
CA ALA A 14 -51.62 23.39 -20.50
C ALA A 14 -51.70 23.74 -19.01
N ILE A 15 -52.26 24.91 -18.73
CA ILE A 15 -52.65 25.31 -17.38
C ILE A 15 -54.03 25.97 -17.44
N ALA A 16 -54.90 25.56 -16.54
CA ALA A 16 -56.12 26.28 -16.21
C ALA A 16 -56.03 26.74 -14.76
N VAL A 17 -56.60 27.92 -14.50
CA VAL A 17 -56.53 28.56 -13.20
C VAL A 17 -57.94 28.91 -12.75
N GLY A 18 -58.37 28.34 -11.63
CA GLY A 18 -59.61 28.66 -10.94
C GLY A 18 -59.33 29.55 -9.73
N ARG A 19 -60.34 29.79 -8.89
CA ARG A 19 -60.23 30.69 -7.74
C ARG A 19 -59.27 30.19 -6.66
N GLU A 20 -59.36 28.91 -6.32
CA GLU A 20 -58.56 28.28 -5.23
C GLU A 20 -57.71 27.10 -5.70
N ARG A 21 -57.74 26.78 -7.00
CA ARG A 21 -57.10 25.60 -7.57
C ARG A 21 -56.52 25.92 -8.93
N ILE A 22 -55.43 25.22 -9.27
CA ILE A 22 -54.92 25.16 -10.62
C ILE A 22 -55.05 23.74 -11.15
N ALA A 23 -55.17 23.61 -12.47
CA ALA A 23 -55.06 22.35 -13.16
C ALA A 23 -53.94 22.44 -14.18
N VAL A 24 -53.04 21.47 -14.20
CA VAL A 24 -51.97 21.35 -15.19
C VAL A 24 -52.02 19.99 -15.86
N ALA A 25 -51.68 19.96 -17.15
CA ALA A 25 -51.57 18.73 -17.91
C ALA A 25 -50.58 18.94 -19.06
N GLY A 26 -50.26 17.88 -19.79
CA GLY A 26 -49.39 18.00 -20.94
C GLY A 26 -49.13 16.67 -21.61
N ARG A 27 -47.87 16.36 -21.87
CA ARG A 27 -47.49 15.12 -22.57
C ARG A 27 -46.47 14.31 -21.79
N ARG A 28 -46.50 13.00 -22.01
CA ARG A 28 -45.46 12.08 -21.59
C ARG A 28 -44.51 11.84 -22.76
N ASP A 29 -43.21 11.82 -22.48
CA ASP A 29 -42.14 11.65 -23.45
C ASP A 29 -41.46 10.27 -23.35
N ALA A 30 -41.99 9.38 -22.51
CA ALA A 30 -41.55 8.00 -22.42
C ALA A 30 -42.05 7.15 -23.59
N ALA A 31 -41.14 6.38 -24.21
CA ALA A 31 -41.48 5.48 -25.31
C ALA A 31 -42.59 4.48 -24.90
N GLY A 32 -43.62 4.36 -25.75
CA GLY A 32 -44.76 3.46 -25.50
C GLY A 32 -45.76 3.96 -24.46
N THR A 33 -45.60 5.19 -23.93
CA THR A 33 -46.49 5.76 -22.93
C THR A 33 -47.08 7.09 -23.41
N THR A 34 -48.36 7.09 -23.79
CA THR A 34 -49.04 8.28 -24.34
C THR A 34 -50.13 8.86 -23.42
N ALA A 35 -50.62 8.06 -22.46
CA ALA A 35 -51.69 8.49 -21.56
C ALA A 35 -51.19 9.54 -20.57
N SER A 36 -51.59 10.80 -20.80
CA SER A 36 -51.40 11.91 -19.87
C SER A 36 -52.52 11.97 -18.85
N ARG A 37 -52.23 12.56 -17.68
CA ARG A 37 -53.24 12.87 -16.66
C ARG A 37 -53.45 14.38 -16.54
N VAL A 38 -54.55 14.75 -15.91
CA VAL A 38 -54.78 16.12 -15.43
C VAL A 38 -54.43 16.16 -13.96
N HIS A 39 -53.62 17.13 -13.55
CA HIS A 39 -53.22 17.30 -12.16
C HIS A 39 -53.87 18.54 -11.58
N VAL A 40 -54.63 18.37 -10.51
CA VAL A 40 -55.28 19.47 -9.81
C VAL A 40 -54.52 19.75 -8.53
N VAL A 41 -54.14 21.00 -8.34
CA VAL A 41 -53.35 21.45 -7.19
C VAL A 41 -54.02 22.66 -6.54
N PRO A 42 -54.31 22.62 -5.22
CA PRO A 42 -54.78 23.79 -4.50
C PRO A 42 -53.72 24.90 -4.47
N THR A 43 -54.12 26.16 -4.59
CA THR A 43 -53.19 27.30 -4.54
C THR A 43 -52.44 27.40 -3.20
N ALA A 44 -53.03 26.84 -2.14
CA ALA A 44 -52.43 26.66 -0.81
C ALA A 44 -51.19 25.74 -0.77
N ILE A 45 -50.82 25.08 -1.87
CA ILE A 45 -49.56 24.30 -1.97
C ILE A 45 -48.33 25.17 -1.65
N LEU A 46 -48.39 26.47 -1.95
CA LEU A 46 -47.31 27.42 -1.68
C LEU A 46 -47.05 27.63 -0.18
N ASP A 47 -48.06 27.37 0.65
CA ASP A 47 -47.97 27.43 2.12
C ASP A 47 -47.57 26.07 2.73
N GLY A 48 -47.35 25.04 1.91
CA GLY A 48 -47.02 23.67 2.34
C GLY A 48 -48.16 22.93 3.05
N LYS A 49 -49.41 23.42 2.93
CA LYS A 49 -50.58 22.89 3.65
C LYS A 49 -51.51 22.03 2.79
N ALA A 50 -51.22 21.85 1.51
CA ALA A 50 -52.07 21.13 0.59
C ALA A 50 -51.26 20.30 -0.40
N ALA A 51 -51.78 19.12 -0.76
CA ALA A 51 -51.22 18.24 -1.79
C ALA A 51 -52.16 18.17 -3.00
N GLY A 52 -51.57 18.09 -4.19
CA GLY A 52 -52.32 17.87 -5.43
C GLY A 52 -52.78 16.43 -5.60
N TRP A 53 -53.70 16.21 -6.54
CA TRP A 53 -54.10 14.88 -7.00
C TRP A 53 -54.17 14.85 -8.52
N SER A 54 -54.31 13.65 -9.08
CA SER A 54 -54.39 13.44 -10.53
C SER A 54 -55.73 12.82 -10.92
N LEU A 55 -56.24 13.19 -12.08
CA LEU A 55 -57.44 12.67 -12.72
C LEU A 55 -57.02 11.86 -13.94
N ASP A 56 -57.51 10.62 -14.04
CA ASP A 56 -57.16 9.69 -15.11
C ASP A 56 -58.25 9.68 -16.20
N PRO A 57 -57.90 9.92 -17.49
CA PRO A 57 -58.87 9.93 -18.61
C PRO A 57 -59.57 8.59 -18.86
N GLY A 58 -59.05 7.47 -18.34
CA GLY A 58 -59.76 6.18 -18.36
C GLY A 58 -59.78 5.48 -19.72
N GLY A 59 -58.66 5.45 -20.45
CA GLY A 59 -58.53 4.75 -21.73
C GLY A 59 -57.18 4.97 -22.43
N ALA A 60 -57.09 4.62 -23.72
CA ALA A 60 -55.96 4.97 -24.59
C ALA A 60 -55.95 6.50 -24.85
N GLY A 61 -55.41 7.25 -23.88
CA GLY A 61 -55.29 8.71 -23.95
C GLY A 61 -54.04 9.18 -24.67
N GLY A 62 -54.05 10.46 -25.04
CA GLY A 62 -52.90 11.20 -25.59
C GLY A 62 -52.48 12.35 -24.69
N ALA A 63 -51.64 13.24 -25.21
CA ALA A 63 -51.30 14.49 -24.53
C ALA A 63 -52.54 15.37 -24.32
N ILE A 64 -52.60 16.07 -23.21
CA ILE A 64 -53.66 17.04 -22.91
C ILE A 64 -53.09 18.44 -23.12
N CYS A 65 -53.48 19.07 -24.22
CA CYS A 65 -52.90 20.32 -24.70
C CYS A 65 -53.74 21.55 -24.34
N ALA A 66 -54.98 21.38 -23.88
CA ALA A 66 -55.86 22.49 -23.52
C ALA A 66 -56.64 22.19 -22.25
N LEU A 67 -56.79 23.21 -21.40
CA LEU A 67 -57.54 23.15 -20.15
C LEU A 67 -58.32 24.45 -19.96
N GLY A 68 -59.48 24.39 -19.32
CA GLY A 68 -60.22 25.57 -18.89
C GLY A 68 -61.22 25.25 -17.79
N PHE A 69 -61.28 26.10 -16.76
CA PHE A 69 -62.27 25.97 -15.69
C PHE A 69 -63.61 26.57 -16.11
N ALA A 70 -64.68 25.84 -15.84
CA ALA A 70 -66.06 26.29 -15.98
C ALA A 70 -66.66 26.47 -14.57
N GLY A 71 -66.42 27.62 -13.95
CA GLY A 71 -66.65 27.80 -12.52
C GLY A 71 -65.61 27.09 -11.64
N ASP A 72 -65.90 26.90 -10.35
CA ASP A 72 -64.91 26.45 -9.36
C ASP A 72 -64.75 24.92 -9.31
N GLU A 73 -65.75 24.15 -9.76
CA GLU A 73 -65.82 22.69 -9.56
C GLU A 73 -65.84 21.85 -10.85
N LEU A 74 -65.92 22.51 -12.01
CA LEU A 74 -65.94 21.85 -13.31
C LEU A 74 -64.71 22.27 -14.11
N LEU A 75 -63.94 21.29 -14.58
CA LEU A 75 -62.79 21.50 -15.45
C LEU A 75 -63.03 20.84 -16.80
N ILE A 76 -62.72 21.55 -17.89
CA ILE A 76 -62.75 21.02 -19.24
C ILE A 76 -61.32 20.78 -19.72
N SER A 77 -61.06 19.62 -20.32
CA SER A 77 -59.78 19.29 -20.94
C SER A 77 -59.96 18.90 -22.40
N GLY A 78 -59.02 19.31 -23.25
CA GLY A 78 -58.90 18.89 -24.64
C GLY A 78 -57.61 18.11 -24.87
N GLY A 79 -57.73 16.92 -25.48
CA GLY A 79 -56.61 16.02 -25.73
C GLY A 79 -56.24 15.86 -27.21
N GLU A 80 -55.07 15.26 -27.44
CA GLU A 80 -54.62 14.81 -28.76
C GLU A 80 -55.47 13.68 -29.35
N ASP A 81 -56.21 12.97 -28.50
CA ASP A 81 -57.21 11.99 -28.89
C ASP A 81 -58.47 12.63 -29.51
N GLY A 82 -58.53 13.96 -29.57
CA GLY A 82 -59.63 14.73 -30.15
C GLY A 82 -60.90 14.72 -29.30
N ARG A 83 -60.76 14.45 -27.99
CA ARG A 83 -61.89 14.46 -27.04
C ARG A 83 -61.86 15.72 -26.18
N LEU A 84 -63.05 16.25 -25.93
CA LEU A 84 -63.32 17.17 -24.83
C LEU A 84 -63.87 16.37 -23.66
N ILE A 85 -63.26 16.50 -22.50
CA ILE A 85 -63.67 15.81 -21.28
C ILE A 85 -64.00 16.85 -20.22
N ALA A 86 -65.16 16.70 -19.59
CA ALA A 86 -65.59 17.51 -18.46
C ALA A 86 -65.40 16.72 -17.15
N TRP A 87 -64.78 17.36 -16.17
CA TRP A 87 -64.31 16.78 -14.92
C TRP A 87 -64.96 17.45 -13.73
N ASP A 88 -65.58 16.65 -12.87
CA ASP A 88 -65.93 17.05 -11.51
C ASP A 88 -64.67 16.89 -10.65
N ILE A 89 -64.03 18.01 -10.32
CA ILE A 89 -62.73 17.99 -9.64
C ILE A 89 -62.86 17.60 -8.16
N THR A 90 -63.96 17.92 -7.51
CA THR A 90 -64.22 17.57 -6.11
C THR A 90 -64.64 16.12 -5.97
N GLY A 91 -65.52 15.64 -6.85
CA GLY A 91 -65.87 14.22 -6.98
C GLY A 91 -64.78 13.36 -7.63
N ARG A 92 -63.72 13.98 -8.15
CA ARG A 92 -62.56 13.35 -8.83
C ARG A 92 -62.95 12.37 -9.93
N ARG A 93 -63.96 12.74 -10.72
CA ARG A 93 -64.56 11.86 -11.72
C ARG A 93 -64.86 12.60 -13.01
N ARG A 94 -64.85 11.85 -14.10
CA ARG A 94 -65.36 12.32 -15.39
C ARG A 94 -66.88 12.39 -15.34
N VAL A 95 -67.45 13.51 -15.79
CA VAL A 95 -68.90 13.75 -15.79
C VAL A 95 -69.51 13.89 -17.18
N ALA A 96 -68.75 14.34 -18.18
CA ALA A 96 -69.16 14.32 -19.58
C ALA A 96 -67.97 14.17 -20.53
N GLU A 97 -68.23 13.73 -21.76
CA GLU A 97 -67.23 13.57 -22.81
C GLU A 97 -67.86 13.83 -24.18
N LEU A 98 -67.12 14.46 -25.09
CA LEU A 98 -67.51 14.70 -26.47
C LEU A 98 -66.32 14.50 -27.41
N ALA A 99 -66.47 13.66 -28.44
CA ALA A 99 -65.47 13.48 -29.48
C ALA A 99 -65.65 14.53 -30.60
N LEU A 100 -64.58 15.27 -30.91
CA LEU A 100 -64.56 16.27 -31.98
C LEU A 100 -63.99 15.73 -33.30
N GLY A 101 -63.27 14.61 -33.26
CA GLY A 101 -62.72 13.92 -34.44
C GLY A 101 -61.36 14.44 -34.91
N ALA A 102 -60.80 15.46 -34.26
CA ALA A 102 -59.45 15.96 -34.52
C ALA A 102 -58.77 16.41 -33.20
N PRO A 103 -57.43 16.31 -33.08
CA PRO A 103 -56.69 16.69 -31.87
C PRO A 103 -56.99 18.11 -31.41
N VAL A 104 -57.31 18.31 -30.13
CA VAL A 104 -57.61 19.63 -29.56
C VAL A 104 -56.30 20.33 -29.19
N ARG A 105 -56.12 21.58 -29.63
CA ARG A 105 -54.91 22.38 -29.41
C ARG A 105 -55.12 23.58 -28.51
N ALA A 106 -56.31 24.16 -28.51
CA ALA A 106 -56.66 25.30 -27.65
C ALA A 106 -58.13 25.22 -27.22
N LEU A 107 -58.43 25.85 -26.08
CA LEU A 107 -59.77 25.91 -25.51
C LEU A 107 -60.02 27.30 -24.92
N ALA A 108 -61.21 27.83 -25.17
CA ALA A 108 -61.72 29.03 -24.52
C ALA A 108 -63.17 28.83 -24.11
N LEU A 109 -63.58 29.51 -23.05
CA LEU A 109 -64.95 29.52 -22.56
C LEU A 109 -65.53 30.92 -22.74
N ASP A 110 -66.82 30.99 -23.07
CA ASP A 110 -67.54 32.26 -23.01
C ASP A 110 -67.78 32.68 -21.55
N GLU A 111 -68.34 33.87 -21.38
CA GLU A 111 -68.58 34.43 -20.05
C GLU A 111 -69.51 33.57 -19.18
N GLY A 112 -70.53 32.95 -19.78
CA GLY A 112 -71.47 32.06 -19.06
C GLY A 112 -70.78 30.77 -18.61
N ALA A 113 -70.12 30.07 -19.54
CA ALA A 113 -69.42 28.83 -19.23
C ALA A 113 -68.26 29.05 -18.26
N ALA A 114 -67.52 30.16 -18.35
CA ALA A 114 -66.45 30.49 -17.41
C ALA A 114 -66.96 30.69 -15.95
N ARG A 115 -68.20 31.16 -15.77
CA ARG A 115 -68.86 31.27 -14.45
C ARG A 115 -69.41 29.93 -13.93
N GLY A 116 -69.43 28.89 -14.77
CA GLY A 116 -70.03 27.60 -14.47
C GLY A 116 -71.52 27.51 -14.80
N ASP A 117 -72.05 28.51 -15.51
CA ASP A 117 -73.44 28.55 -15.99
C ASP A 117 -73.57 27.93 -17.39
N ALA A 118 -74.79 27.91 -17.93
CA ALA A 118 -74.99 27.57 -19.34
C ALA A 118 -74.30 28.60 -20.25
N GLY A 119 -73.60 28.11 -21.27
CA GLY A 119 -72.78 28.92 -22.16
C GLY A 119 -72.20 28.11 -23.32
N ALA A 120 -71.02 28.49 -23.80
CA ALA A 120 -70.35 27.83 -24.90
C ALA A 120 -68.84 27.68 -24.67
N ILE A 121 -68.30 26.58 -25.19
CA ILE A 121 -66.88 26.23 -25.18
C ILE A 121 -66.40 26.21 -26.63
N ALA A 122 -65.36 26.95 -26.95
CA ALA A 122 -64.71 26.88 -28.25
C ALA A 122 -63.41 26.08 -28.16
N ALA A 123 -63.27 25.08 -29.04
CA ALA A 123 -62.10 24.23 -29.14
C ALA A 123 -61.46 24.39 -30.53
N GLY A 124 -60.21 24.81 -30.55
CA GLY A 124 -59.38 24.85 -31.75
C GLY A 124 -58.72 23.49 -31.97
N THR A 125 -58.76 22.98 -33.19
CA THR A 125 -58.26 21.63 -33.52
C THR A 125 -57.11 21.66 -34.53
N ALA A 126 -56.35 20.57 -34.56
CA ALA A 126 -55.15 20.43 -35.38
C ALA A 126 -55.43 20.42 -36.89
N ASP A 127 -56.65 20.11 -37.31
CA ASP A 127 -57.13 20.16 -38.70
C ASP A 127 -57.62 21.56 -39.12
N GLY A 128 -57.32 22.59 -38.34
CA GLY A 128 -57.63 23.98 -38.68
C GLY A 128 -59.10 24.38 -38.52
N ALA A 129 -59.86 23.60 -37.74
CA ALA A 129 -61.24 23.90 -37.40
C ALA A 129 -61.41 24.53 -36.01
N LEU A 130 -62.49 25.30 -35.87
CA LEU A 130 -63.02 25.78 -34.59
C LEU A 130 -64.35 25.05 -34.32
N HIS A 131 -64.42 24.35 -33.20
CA HIS A 131 -65.62 23.67 -32.73
C HIS A 131 -66.25 24.47 -31.59
N VAL A 132 -67.46 24.98 -31.77
CA VAL A 132 -68.22 25.64 -30.70
C VAL A 132 -69.24 24.66 -30.13
N VAL A 133 -69.13 24.38 -28.84
CA VAL A 133 -69.90 23.36 -28.12
C VAL A 133 -70.72 24.06 -27.04
N ALA A 134 -72.04 23.85 -27.05
CA ALA A 134 -72.89 24.36 -25.99
C ALA A 134 -72.63 23.60 -24.67
N LEU A 135 -72.43 24.34 -23.58
CA LEU A 135 -72.40 23.80 -22.22
C LEU A 135 -73.75 24.10 -21.56
N ALA A 136 -74.46 23.05 -21.13
CA ALA A 136 -75.71 23.19 -20.39
C ALA A 136 -75.59 22.49 -19.03
N ILE A 137 -76.24 23.03 -18.00
CA ILE A 137 -76.38 22.37 -16.71
C ILE A 137 -77.80 21.78 -16.64
N ARG A 138 -77.91 20.45 -16.60
CA ARG A 138 -79.19 19.72 -16.48
C ARG A 138 -79.13 18.82 -15.26
N ASP A 139 -80.13 18.92 -14.38
CA ASP A 139 -80.20 18.15 -13.12
C ASP A 139 -78.91 18.27 -12.28
N ALA A 140 -78.34 19.47 -12.20
CA ALA A 140 -77.06 19.77 -11.54
C ALA A 140 -75.83 19.03 -12.12
N ALA A 141 -75.93 18.47 -13.33
CA ALA A 141 -74.82 17.88 -14.06
C ALA A 141 -74.52 18.64 -15.36
N PRO A 142 -73.23 18.80 -15.73
CA PRO A 142 -72.87 19.43 -16.99
C PRO A 142 -73.10 18.47 -18.17
N VAL A 143 -73.68 19.00 -19.24
CA VAL A 143 -73.95 18.29 -20.49
C VAL A 143 -73.29 19.07 -21.63
N LEU A 144 -72.43 18.39 -22.39
CA LEU A 144 -71.83 18.91 -23.62
C LEU A 144 -72.80 18.65 -24.77
N GLY A 145 -73.26 19.71 -25.43
CA GLY A 145 -74.11 19.64 -26.61
C GLY A 145 -73.36 19.21 -27.88
N PRO A 146 -74.04 19.14 -29.04
CA PRO A 146 -73.38 18.87 -30.31
C PRO A 146 -72.40 20.00 -30.67
N ALA A 147 -71.24 19.65 -31.23
CA ALA A 147 -70.24 20.61 -31.68
C ALA A 147 -70.62 21.23 -33.04
N VAL A 148 -70.63 22.55 -33.11
CA VAL A 148 -70.73 23.30 -34.38
C VAL A 148 -69.31 23.49 -34.92
N ARG A 149 -68.95 22.71 -35.95
CA ARG A 149 -67.63 22.79 -36.60
C ARG A 149 -67.60 23.89 -37.65
N ARG A 150 -66.58 24.74 -37.60
CA ARG A 150 -66.23 25.72 -38.64
C ARG A 150 -64.81 25.45 -39.12
N ALA A 151 -64.65 25.09 -40.40
CA ALA A 151 -63.32 24.98 -41.01
C ALA A 151 -62.82 26.39 -41.34
N LEU A 152 -61.70 26.80 -40.75
CA LEU A 152 -61.21 28.18 -40.84
C LEU A 152 -59.89 28.25 -41.60
N SER A 153 -58.93 27.38 -41.31
CA SER A 153 -57.57 27.45 -41.88
C SER A 153 -57.08 26.06 -42.31
N ASP A 154 -56.05 26.02 -43.16
CA ASP A 154 -55.28 24.81 -43.47
C ASP A 154 -54.27 24.48 -42.36
N GLY A 155 -53.91 25.46 -41.53
CA GLY A 155 -53.06 25.31 -40.35
C GLY A 155 -53.88 25.09 -39.07
N ALA A 156 -53.31 24.38 -38.10
CA ALA A 156 -53.95 24.12 -36.81
C ALA A 156 -54.43 25.41 -36.12
N ILE A 157 -55.64 25.37 -35.53
CA ILE A 157 -56.11 26.45 -34.64
C ILE A 157 -55.50 26.23 -33.25
N GLY A 158 -54.37 26.89 -33.02
CA GLY A 158 -53.54 26.71 -31.83
C GLY A 158 -53.81 27.69 -30.68
N ALA A 159 -54.64 28.70 -30.91
CA ALA A 159 -55.03 29.68 -29.89
C ALA A 159 -56.49 30.07 -30.07
N VAL A 160 -57.25 30.12 -28.97
CA VAL A 160 -58.66 30.56 -28.98
C VAL A 160 -58.90 31.49 -27.80
N ALA A 161 -59.65 32.56 -28.01
CA ALA A 161 -60.10 33.46 -26.95
C ALA A 161 -61.56 33.88 -27.18
N TRP A 162 -62.25 34.20 -26.08
CA TRP A 162 -63.57 34.83 -26.10
C TRP A 162 -63.44 36.34 -25.98
N ASP A 163 -64.19 37.07 -26.79
CA ASP A 163 -64.35 38.52 -26.69
C ASP A 163 -65.72 38.85 -26.06
N PRO A 164 -65.80 39.77 -25.08
CA PRO A 164 -67.06 40.16 -24.45
C PRO A 164 -68.13 40.69 -25.42
N ALA A 165 -67.76 41.11 -26.63
CA ALA A 165 -68.71 41.50 -27.68
C ALA A 165 -69.45 40.30 -28.32
N GLY A 166 -69.24 39.07 -27.83
CA GLY A 166 -69.90 37.88 -28.37
C GLY A 166 -69.12 37.21 -29.50
N LEU A 167 -67.80 37.43 -29.60
CA LEU A 167 -66.96 36.98 -30.70
C LEU A 167 -65.94 35.95 -30.23
N TRP A 168 -65.71 34.92 -31.03
CA TRP A 168 -64.60 33.99 -30.87
C TRP A 168 -63.42 34.43 -31.72
N LEU A 169 -62.24 34.49 -31.10
CA LEU A 169 -60.98 34.77 -31.78
C LEU A 169 -60.21 33.46 -31.89
N ALA A 170 -59.93 33.02 -33.12
CA ALA A 170 -59.23 31.77 -33.40
C ALA A 170 -57.94 32.06 -34.18
N GLY A 171 -56.80 31.87 -33.51
CA GLY A 171 -55.47 32.04 -34.10
C GLY A 171 -54.99 30.75 -34.76
N ALA A 172 -54.67 30.85 -36.05
CA ALA A 172 -54.20 29.74 -36.85
C ALA A 172 -52.66 29.73 -37.00
N ALA A 173 -52.11 28.53 -37.18
CA ALA A 173 -50.68 28.31 -37.37
C ALA A 173 -50.13 28.89 -38.70
N ASP A 174 -51.00 29.22 -39.65
CA ASP A 174 -50.67 29.92 -40.89
C ASP A 174 -50.52 31.45 -40.73
N GLY A 175 -50.76 31.98 -39.52
CA GLY A 175 -50.67 33.41 -39.20
C GLY A 175 -52.00 34.17 -39.32
N GLN A 176 -53.11 33.51 -39.68
CA GLN A 176 -54.42 34.14 -39.75
C GLN A 176 -55.13 34.15 -38.40
N LEU A 177 -55.67 35.30 -37.99
CA LEU A 177 -56.60 35.44 -36.88
C LEU A 177 -58.04 35.45 -37.43
N TRP A 178 -58.84 34.47 -37.05
CA TRP A 178 -60.24 34.40 -37.41
C TRP A 178 -61.13 34.99 -36.32
N VAL A 179 -62.00 35.92 -36.69
CA VAL A 179 -63.03 36.50 -35.82
C VAL A 179 -64.38 35.89 -36.22
N VAL A 180 -65.02 35.19 -35.27
CA VAL A 180 -66.18 34.33 -35.53
C VAL A 180 -67.35 34.70 -34.60
N GLY A 181 -68.49 35.05 -35.19
CA GLY A 181 -69.76 35.35 -34.50
C GLY A 181 -70.94 34.85 -35.34
N GLU A 182 -71.87 35.74 -35.71
CA GLU A 182 -72.90 35.43 -36.72
C GLU A 182 -72.27 35.11 -38.10
N GLY A 183 -71.23 35.86 -38.49
CA GLY A 183 -70.37 35.58 -39.64
C GLY A 183 -68.97 35.10 -39.24
N GLN A 184 -68.06 35.00 -40.21
CA GLN A 184 -66.64 34.74 -39.96
C GLN A 184 -65.77 35.60 -40.88
N ARG A 185 -64.67 36.16 -40.34
CA ARG A 185 -63.68 36.94 -41.12
C ARG A 185 -62.26 36.61 -40.70
N ALA A 186 -61.34 36.56 -41.65
CA ALA A 186 -59.90 36.44 -41.40
C ALA A 186 -59.25 37.82 -41.32
N VAL A 187 -58.29 37.94 -40.42
CA VAL A 187 -57.48 39.12 -40.14
C VAL A 187 -56.02 38.64 -40.17
N SER A 188 -55.13 39.39 -40.82
CA SER A 188 -53.70 39.04 -40.88
C SER A 188 -52.89 40.03 -40.05
N PRO A 189 -52.56 39.72 -38.79
CA PRO A 189 -51.83 40.64 -37.91
C PRO A 189 -50.34 40.75 -38.26
N GLY A 190 -49.84 39.86 -39.12
CA GLY A 190 -48.44 39.69 -39.49
C GLY A 190 -47.62 38.95 -38.42
N GLY A 191 -46.32 38.84 -38.67
CA GLY A 191 -45.38 38.07 -37.84
C GLY A 191 -45.16 36.67 -38.39
N ASP A 192 -43.99 36.11 -38.12
CA ASP A 192 -43.58 34.81 -38.66
C ASP A 192 -43.88 33.69 -37.64
N GLY A 193 -43.95 32.44 -38.13
CA GLY A 193 -44.12 31.25 -37.28
C GLY A 193 -45.53 30.98 -36.77
N GLY A 194 -46.54 31.73 -37.26
CA GLY A 194 -47.97 31.53 -36.99
C GLY A 194 -48.43 32.09 -35.64
N ILE A 195 -49.75 32.13 -35.44
CA ILE A 195 -50.34 32.60 -34.17
C ILE A 195 -50.30 31.47 -33.15
N ARG A 196 -49.77 31.77 -31.96
CA ARG A 196 -49.54 30.79 -30.88
C ARG A 196 -50.32 31.09 -29.60
N ALA A 197 -50.65 32.36 -29.36
CA ALA A 197 -51.49 32.78 -28.24
C ALA A 197 -52.34 33.99 -28.65
N VAL A 198 -53.56 34.08 -28.12
CA VAL A 198 -54.48 35.20 -28.36
C VAL A 198 -55.20 35.52 -27.06
N VAL A 199 -55.38 36.80 -26.76
CA VAL A 199 -56.28 37.27 -25.70
C VAL A 199 -57.03 38.51 -26.18
N SER A 200 -58.33 38.60 -25.85
CA SER A 200 -59.12 39.81 -26.11
C SER A 200 -58.72 40.93 -25.14
N LEU A 201 -58.71 42.17 -25.62
CA LEU A 201 -58.54 43.39 -24.81
C LEU A 201 -59.88 44.13 -24.60
N GLY A 202 -61.02 43.48 -24.83
CA GLY A 202 -62.35 44.05 -24.56
C GLY A 202 -62.54 44.38 -23.08
N ASP A 203 -63.26 45.46 -22.78
CA ASP A 203 -63.44 46.02 -21.43
C ASP A 203 -64.71 45.53 -20.70
N GLY A 204 -65.50 44.64 -21.32
CA GLY A 204 -66.64 43.97 -20.67
C GLY A 204 -67.78 44.89 -20.22
N ARG A 205 -67.78 46.18 -20.59
CA ARG A 205 -68.90 47.10 -20.30
C ARG A 205 -69.94 47.00 -21.42
N ALA A 206 -71.21 46.83 -21.01
CA ALA A 206 -72.31 46.45 -21.89
C ALA A 206 -72.64 47.46 -23.02
N ALA A 207 -72.85 46.87 -24.21
CA ALA A 207 -73.87 47.15 -25.23
C ALA A 207 -73.96 48.48 -26.00
N ILE A 208 -73.29 49.59 -25.63
CA ILE A 208 -73.40 50.84 -26.44
C ILE A 208 -72.06 51.55 -26.71
N SER A 209 -70.97 51.15 -26.05
CA SER A 209 -69.62 51.55 -26.47
C SER A 209 -68.91 50.32 -27.00
N LEU A 210 -68.48 50.35 -28.27
CA LEU A 210 -67.41 49.48 -28.72
C LEU A 210 -66.27 49.71 -27.73
N GLY A 211 -65.96 48.71 -26.90
CA GLY A 211 -64.72 48.71 -26.15
C GLY A 211 -63.54 48.88 -27.10
N ASP A 212 -62.33 48.95 -26.57
CA ASP A 212 -61.11 49.15 -27.37
C ASP A 212 -60.98 48.19 -28.58
N GLY A 213 -61.71 47.07 -28.59
CA GLY A 213 -61.98 46.29 -29.80
C GLY A 213 -60.70 45.72 -30.41
N ARG A 214 -59.67 45.54 -29.58
CA ARG A 214 -58.36 45.00 -29.95
C ARG A 214 -58.16 43.61 -29.35
N ALA A 215 -57.34 42.81 -30.01
CA ALA A 215 -56.78 41.58 -29.48
C ALA A 215 -55.26 41.68 -29.41
N ALA A 216 -54.68 41.06 -28.40
CA ALA A 216 -53.24 40.84 -28.32
C ALA A 216 -52.90 39.44 -28.82
N ILE A 217 -51.88 39.35 -29.67
CA ILE A 217 -51.49 38.15 -30.40
C ILE A 217 -50.02 37.89 -30.15
N GLY A 218 -49.71 36.66 -29.71
CA GLY A 218 -48.36 36.15 -29.60
C GLY A 218 -48.04 35.28 -30.80
N CYS A 219 -46.94 35.59 -31.49
CA CYS A 219 -46.51 34.92 -32.71
C CYS A 219 -45.38 33.90 -32.43
N GLY A 220 -45.15 33.01 -33.41
CA GLY A 220 -44.09 31.99 -33.35
C GLY A 220 -42.67 32.55 -33.42
N ASP A 221 -42.49 33.74 -33.99
CA ASP A 221 -41.24 34.51 -34.02
C ASP A 221 -40.90 35.22 -32.68
N GLY A 222 -41.78 35.12 -31.68
CA GLY A 222 -41.61 35.78 -30.40
C GLY A 222 -42.16 37.21 -30.33
N SER A 223 -42.75 37.71 -31.43
CA SER A 223 -43.38 39.04 -31.46
C SER A 223 -44.76 39.03 -30.78
N LEU A 224 -45.11 40.19 -30.21
CA LEU A 224 -46.40 40.51 -29.63
C LEU A 224 -47.03 41.62 -30.47
N ARG A 225 -48.22 41.36 -31.01
CA ARG A 225 -48.93 42.27 -31.90
C ARG A 225 -50.30 42.63 -31.35
N LEU A 226 -50.74 43.86 -31.60
CA LEU A 226 -52.10 44.32 -31.28
C LEU A 226 -52.85 44.56 -32.58
N CYS A 227 -54.05 44.02 -32.73
CA CYS A 227 -54.90 44.26 -33.90
C CYS A 227 -56.34 44.56 -33.50
N PHE A 228 -57.03 45.40 -34.26
CA PHE A 228 -58.47 45.58 -34.09
C PHE A 228 -59.27 44.36 -34.58
N VAL A 229 -60.14 43.83 -33.73
CA VAL A 229 -61.05 42.70 -34.00
C VAL A 229 -62.39 43.13 -34.59
N VAL A 230 -62.71 44.43 -34.59
CA VAL A 230 -63.88 45.03 -35.28
C VAL A 230 -63.42 46.28 -36.04
N GLY A 231 -63.81 46.44 -37.31
CA GLY A 231 -63.42 47.60 -38.15
C GLY A 231 -62.23 47.36 -39.10
N ASP A 232 -61.62 48.46 -39.57
CA ASP A 232 -60.42 48.47 -40.42
C ASP A 232 -59.22 47.89 -39.67
N VAL A 233 -58.54 46.95 -40.33
CA VAL A 233 -57.50 46.13 -39.72
C VAL A 233 -56.16 46.86 -39.80
N GLU A 234 -55.79 47.54 -38.72
CA GLU A 234 -54.41 47.95 -38.47
C GLU A 234 -53.83 47.07 -37.37
N ALA A 235 -52.70 46.41 -37.68
CA ALA A 235 -51.94 45.62 -36.73
C ALA A 235 -50.63 46.34 -36.38
N THR A 236 -50.37 46.49 -35.09
CA THR A 236 -49.18 47.17 -34.56
C THR A 236 -48.28 46.16 -33.87
N ASP A 237 -47.02 46.07 -34.31
CA ASP A 237 -45.98 45.33 -33.59
C ASP A 237 -45.58 46.09 -32.31
N ARG A 238 -45.80 45.46 -31.15
CA ARG A 238 -45.42 46.03 -29.85
C ARG A 238 -44.04 45.60 -29.39
N SER A 239 -43.46 44.58 -30.00
CA SER A 239 -42.20 43.98 -29.57
C SER A 239 -40.98 44.77 -30.02
N GLY A 240 -40.86 45.10 -31.31
CA GLY A 240 -39.58 45.56 -31.87
C GLY A 240 -38.43 44.63 -31.43
N ASP A 241 -37.29 45.19 -31.03
CA ASP A 241 -36.13 44.41 -30.53
C ASP A 241 -36.33 43.79 -29.14
N HIS A 242 -37.48 44.01 -28.48
CA HIS A 242 -37.73 43.61 -27.09
C HIS A 242 -38.70 42.42 -26.96
N GLY A 243 -39.02 41.76 -28.08
CA GLY A 243 -39.83 40.53 -28.14
C GLY A 243 -39.22 39.35 -27.37
N HIS A 244 -39.93 38.23 -27.37
CA HIS A 244 -39.37 36.97 -26.89
C HIS A 244 -38.31 36.45 -27.86
N GLN A 245 -37.33 35.69 -27.37
CA GLN A 245 -36.30 35.06 -28.22
C GLN A 245 -36.80 33.77 -28.91
N ALA A 246 -38.00 33.31 -28.53
CA ALA A 246 -38.67 32.15 -29.07
C ALA A 246 -40.20 32.37 -29.05
N ALA A 247 -40.96 31.40 -29.54
CA ALA A 247 -42.41 31.50 -29.70
C ALA A 247 -43.12 31.92 -28.40
N VAL A 248 -44.07 32.86 -28.53
CA VAL A 248 -44.96 33.26 -27.42
C VAL A 248 -46.01 32.18 -27.22
N ARG A 249 -46.02 31.51 -26.07
CA ARG A 249 -46.90 30.35 -25.82
C ARG A 249 -48.15 30.66 -25.02
N GLY A 250 -48.18 31.79 -24.32
CA GLY A 250 -49.36 32.17 -23.56
C GLY A 250 -49.42 33.67 -23.31
N LEU A 251 -50.64 34.17 -23.23
CA LEU A 251 -50.97 35.55 -22.92
C LEU A 251 -51.98 35.59 -21.78
N ALA A 252 -51.80 36.51 -20.84
CA ALA A 252 -52.76 36.77 -19.77
C ALA A 252 -52.93 38.28 -19.58
N LEU A 253 -54.17 38.75 -19.70
CA LEU A 253 -54.52 40.14 -19.42
C LEU A 253 -54.73 40.31 -17.91
N ALA A 254 -54.07 41.30 -17.30
CA ALA A 254 -54.31 41.64 -15.90
C ALA A 254 -55.72 42.22 -15.72
N PRO A 255 -56.38 42.01 -14.56
CA PRO A 255 -57.58 42.75 -14.22
C PRO A 255 -57.34 44.25 -14.27
N VAL A 256 -58.40 45.01 -14.57
CA VAL A 256 -58.35 46.47 -14.48
C VAL A 256 -58.10 46.89 -13.04
N SER A 257 -56.96 47.51 -12.79
CA SER A 257 -56.59 48.09 -11.50
C SER A 257 -57.06 49.55 -11.39
N VAL A 258 -57.47 49.97 -10.20
CA VAL A 258 -57.82 51.37 -9.90
C VAL A 258 -56.88 51.94 -8.84
N ASP A 259 -56.59 53.25 -8.93
CA ASP A 259 -55.82 53.96 -7.90
C ASP A 259 -56.66 54.32 -6.66
N ASP A 260 -56.03 54.92 -5.64
CA ASP A 260 -56.71 55.39 -4.42
C ASP A 260 -57.83 56.41 -4.67
N ALA A 261 -57.80 57.09 -5.82
CA ALA A 261 -58.80 58.07 -6.25
C ALA A 261 -59.88 57.44 -7.14
N GLY A 262 -59.90 56.11 -7.32
CA GLY A 262 -60.86 55.38 -8.13
C GLY A 262 -60.64 55.52 -9.65
N ARG A 263 -59.47 56.00 -10.08
CA ARG A 263 -59.13 56.14 -11.51
C ARG A 263 -58.53 54.85 -12.02
N GLU A 264 -58.98 54.41 -13.20
CA GLU A 264 -58.43 53.24 -13.88
C GLU A 264 -56.95 53.47 -14.22
N GLN A 265 -56.11 52.52 -13.85
CA GLN A 265 -54.70 52.50 -14.22
C GLN A 265 -54.53 51.83 -15.60
N PRO A 266 -53.42 52.12 -16.33
CA PRO A 266 -53.15 51.52 -17.63
C PRO A 266 -53.16 49.98 -17.59
N ARG A 267 -53.79 49.35 -18.57
CA ARG A 267 -53.91 47.89 -18.62
C ARG A 267 -52.55 47.24 -18.86
N ARG A 268 -52.37 46.09 -18.21
CA ARG A 268 -51.14 45.30 -18.26
C ARG A 268 -51.40 43.94 -18.88
N LEU A 269 -50.54 43.56 -19.80
CA LEU A 269 -50.58 42.26 -20.46
C LEU A 269 -49.31 41.49 -20.11
N PHE A 270 -49.45 40.21 -19.81
CA PHE A 270 -48.35 39.29 -19.58
C PHE A 270 -48.20 38.32 -20.73
N SER A 271 -46.97 38.10 -21.19
CA SER A 271 -46.64 37.06 -22.17
C SER A 271 -45.57 36.12 -21.64
N VAL A 272 -45.71 34.84 -21.96
CA VAL A 272 -44.71 33.81 -21.66
C VAL A 272 -44.24 33.16 -22.96
N GLY A 273 -42.95 32.83 -23.03
CA GLY A 273 -42.33 32.25 -24.22
C GLY A 273 -41.55 30.98 -23.95
N GLU A 274 -41.22 30.27 -25.03
CA GLU A 274 -40.32 29.10 -24.99
C GLU A 274 -38.88 29.49 -24.59
N ASP A 275 -38.56 30.78 -24.57
CA ASP A 275 -37.32 31.33 -24.00
C ASP A 275 -37.29 31.26 -22.46
N GLY A 276 -38.41 30.95 -21.82
CA GLY A 276 -38.55 30.85 -20.37
C GLY A 276 -38.71 32.18 -19.65
N ALA A 277 -38.86 33.27 -20.40
CA ALA A 277 -39.09 34.60 -19.86
C ALA A 277 -40.60 34.88 -19.68
N LEU A 278 -40.94 35.66 -18.66
CA LEU A 278 -42.22 36.34 -18.53
C LEU A 278 -42.01 37.82 -18.86
N LYS A 279 -42.75 38.35 -19.83
CA LYS A 279 -42.71 39.78 -20.18
C LYS A 279 -44.00 40.48 -19.80
N LEU A 280 -43.85 41.65 -19.18
CA LEU A 280 -44.94 42.53 -18.76
C LEU A 280 -45.02 43.73 -19.69
N TRP A 281 -46.16 43.91 -20.34
CA TRP A 281 -46.44 44.93 -21.35
C TRP A 281 -47.47 45.93 -20.83
N LEU A 282 -47.25 47.22 -21.12
CA LEU A 282 -48.27 48.24 -20.95
C LEU A 282 -49.09 48.32 -22.24
N VAL A 283 -50.39 47.99 -22.17
CA VAL A 283 -51.28 47.93 -23.35
C VAL A 283 -51.56 49.34 -23.86
N ASP A 284 -51.83 50.27 -22.95
CA ASP A 284 -52.29 51.63 -23.27
C ASP A 284 -51.14 52.64 -23.43
N GLY A 285 -49.91 52.18 -23.65
CA GLY A 285 -48.75 53.07 -23.89
C GLY A 285 -47.57 52.37 -24.57
N ASN A 286 -46.60 53.15 -25.05
CA ASN A 286 -45.44 52.64 -25.82
C ASN A 286 -44.21 52.32 -24.95
N ARG A 287 -44.40 52.03 -23.65
CA ARG A 287 -43.28 51.65 -22.78
C ARG A 287 -42.71 50.29 -23.18
N ARG A 288 -41.39 50.14 -23.02
CA ARG A 288 -40.67 48.87 -23.21
C ARG A 288 -41.18 47.84 -22.20
N PRO A 289 -41.29 46.55 -22.58
CA PRO A 289 -41.71 45.51 -21.65
C PRO A 289 -40.68 45.27 -20.57
N ARG A 290 -41.13 44.91 -19.36
CA ARG A 290 -40.27 44.42 -18.30
C ARG A 290 -40.13 42.90 -18.45
N THR A 291 -38.88 42.40 -18.47
CA THR A 291 -38.60 40.96 -18.54
C THR A 291 -38.34 40.43 -17.14
N ILE A 292 -38.92 39.28 -16.81
CA ILE A 292 -38.85 38.61 -15.51
C ILE A 292 -38.42 37.17 -15.77
N GLU A 293 -37.33 36.75 -15.13
CA GLU A 293 -36.81 35.39 -15.21
C GLU A 293 -37.61 34.46 -14.30
N LEU A 294 -38.23 33.42 -14.86
CA LEU A 294 -39.06 32.50 -14.10
C LEU A 294 -38.27 31.36 -13.43
N GLY A 295 -37.07 31.05 -13.94
CA GLY A 295 -36.22 29.96 -13.42
C GLY A 295 -36.72 28.54 -13.71
N ILE A 296 -37.86 28.38 -14.40
CA ILE A 296 -38.46 27.06 -14.70
C ILE A 296 -38.14 26.55 -16.12
N GLY A 297 -37.39 27.30 -16.93
CA GLY A 297 -37.12 26.97 -18.34
C GLY A 297 -38.30 27.32 -19.26
N PRO A 298 -38.39 26.71 -20.46
CA PRO A 298 -39.37 27.06 -21.49
C PRO A 298 -40.81 27.03 -20.97
N ALA A 299 -41.47 28.18 -21.00
CA ALA A 299 -42.85 28.31 -20.55
C ALA A 299 -43.82 27.94 -21.68
N SER A 300 -44.88 27.21 -21.34
CA SER A 300 -45.81 26.63 -22.31
C SER A 300 -47.23 27.17 -22.21
N ALA A 301 -47.63 27.66 -21.03
CA ALA A 301 -48.95 28.26 -20.82
C ALA A 301 -48.93 29.16 -19.58
N VAL A 302 -49.82 30.15 -19.54
CA VAL A 302 -50.01 31.05 -18.39
C VAL A 302 -51.50 31.23 -18.12
N GLY A 303 -51.85 31.32 -16.85
CA GLY A 303 -53.18 31.71 -16.41
C GLY A 303 -53.12 32.64 -15.21
N PHE A 304 -54.22 33.36 -14.96
CA PHE A 304 -54.33 34.31 -13.88
C PHE A 304 -55.43 33.90 -12.91
N ALA A 305 -55.10 33.84 -11.61
CA ALA A 305 -56.04 33.54 -10.53
C ALA A 305 -56.37 34.83 -9.79
N PRO A 306 -57.59 35.38 -9.90
CA PRO A 306 -58.01 36.52 -9.09
C PRO A 306 -58.22 36.10 -7.63
N GLY A 307 -57.84 36.97 -6.69
CA GLY A 307 -58.14 36.75 -5.27
C GLY A 307 -57.03 37.19 -4.31
N PRO A 308 -57.27 37.08 -2.99
CA PRO A 308 -56.29 37.48 -1.98
C PRO A 308 -55.03 36.62 -2.09
N VAL A 309 -53.87 37.26 -2.05
CA VAL A 309 -52.58 36.59 -2.20
C VAL A 309 -51.82 36.61 -0.88
N THR A 310 -51.54 35.45 -0.30
CA THR A 310 -50.67 35.34 0.88
C THR A 310 -49.20 35.51 0.49
N ARG A 311 -48.43 36.16 1.37
CA ARG A 311 -46.97 36.20 1.21
C ARG A 311 -46.39 34.81 1.53
N PRO A 312 -45.53 34.26 0.66
CA PRO A 312 -44.88 32.97 0.90
C PRO A 312 -44.08 33.00 2.21
N GLY A 313 -44.25 31.98 3.06
CA GLY A 313 -43.50 31.85 4.31
C GLY A 313 -43.96 32.74 5.47
N ALA A 314 -44.99 33.57 5.28
CA ALA A 314 -45.62 34.36 6.34
C ALA A 314 -47.14 34.10 6.35
N PRO A 315 -47.57 32.94 6.89
CA PRO A 315 -48.98 32.50 6.85
C PRO A 315 -49.90 33.55 7.47
N GLY A 316 -50.96 33.92 6.76
CA GLY A 316 -51.94 34.91 7.24
C GLY A 316 -51.61 36.37 6.91
N THR A 317 -50.42 36.66 6.36
CA THR A 317 -50.12 38.00 5.83
C THR A 317 -50.54 38.09 4.36
N VAL A 318 -51.65 38.76 4.10
CA VAL A 318 -52.16 39.02 2.75
C VAL A 318 -51.43 40.22 2.17
N ILE A 319 -51.05 40.15 0.90
CA ILE A 319 -50.56 41.29 0.14
C ILE A 319 -51.74 42.26 -0.02
N ASP A 320 -51.63 43.44 0.59
CA ASP A 320 -52.70 44.44 0.55
C ASP A 320 -53.04 44.81 -0.90
N ARG A 321 -54.35 44.84 -1.18
CA ARG A 321 -54.93 45.07 -2.52
C ARG A 321 -54.40 44.17 -3.64
N ALA A 322 -53.87 42.99 -3.35
CA ALA A 322 -53.41 42.08 -4.41
C ALA A 322 -54.53 41.74 -5.39
N LEU A 323 -54.22 41.82 -6.69
CA LEU A 323 -55.17 41.46 -7.73
C LEU A 323 -55.30 39.94 -7.87
N GLY A 324 -54.21 39.22 -7.63
CA GLY A 324 -54.17 37.78 -7.83
C GLY A 324 -52.78 37.26 -8.13
N ARG A 325 -52.71 36.05 -8.71
CA ARG A 325 -51.46 35.34 -8.97
C ARG A 325 -51.41 34.80 -10.39
N LEU A 326 -50.29 35.01 -11.07
CA LEU A 326 -49.97 34.35 -12.32
C LEU A 326 -49.42 32.96 -12.04
N TRP A 327 -49.91 31.98 -12.79
CA TRP A 327 -49.43 30.61 -12.78
C TRP A 327 -48.94 30.24 -14.17
N ILE A 328 -47.70 29.77 -14.25
CA ILE A 328 -47.01 29.50 -15.50
C ILE A 328 -46.58 28.04 -15.51
N ALA A 329 -47.01 27.28 -16.52
CA ALA A 329 -46.56 25.91 -16.74
C ALA A 329 -45.30 25.89 -17.61
N SER A 330 -44.43 24.90 -17.38
CA SER A 330 -43.24 24.66 -18.19
C SER A 330 -43.11 23.22 -18.64
N THR A 331 -42.57 23.07 -19.84
CA THR A 331 -42.13 21.77 -20.38
C THR A 331 -40.95 21.17 -19.61
N ARG A 332 -40.35 21.85 -18.62
CA ARG A 332 -39.44 21.21 -17.64
C ARG A 332 -40.16 20.50 -16.50
N ARG A 333 -41.48 20.27 -16.63
CA ARG A 333 -42.30 19.63 -15.58
C ARG A 333 -42.35 20.49 -14.31
N GLN A 334 -42.37 21.80 -14.47
CA GLN A 334 -42.39 22.74 -13.35
C GLN A 334 -43.49 23.78 -13.54
N VAL A 335 -43.95 24.34 -12.44
CA VAL A 335 -44.93 25.43 -12.42
C VAL A 335 -44.34 26.61 -11.66
N ALA A 336 -44.37 27.81 -12.23
CA ALA A 336 -44.03 29.04 -11.51
C ALA A 336 -45.30 29.77 -11.05
N ALA A 337 -45.20 30.38 -9.88
CA ALA A 337 -46.24 31.17 -9.25
C ALA A 337 -45.73 32.59 -8.93
N LEU A 338 -46.37 33.63 -9.45
CA LEU A 338 -45.96 35.03 -9.27
C LEU A 338 -47.14 35.90 -8.81
N ALA A 339 -47.01 36.56 -7.66
CA ALA A 339 -48.05 37.42 -7.10
C ALA A 339 -48.11 38.78 -7.82
N LEU A 340 -49.31 39.33 -7.99
CA LEU A 340 -49.55 40.68 -8.51
C LEU A 340 -50.15 41.59 -7.43
N GLY A 341 -49.55 42.78 -7.27
CA GLY A 341 -50.04 43.84 -6.39
C GLY A 341 -51.26 44.57 -6.97
N GLY A 342 -51.77 45.56 -6.24
CA GLY A 342 -52.98 46.31 -6.63
C GLY A 342 -52.85 47.16 -7.89
N ASP A 343 -51.61 47.41 -8.34
CA ASP A 343 -51.24 48.12 -9.58
C ASP A 343 -50.90 47.15 -10.73
N ALA A 344 -51.17 45.85 -10.55
CA ALA A 344 -50.79 44.77 -11.45
C ALA A 344 -49.27 44.66 -11.70
N GLU A 345 -48.42 45.20 -10.81
CA GLU A 345 -46.99 44.88 -10.80
C GLU A 345 -46.71 43.56 -10.07
N PRO A 346 -45.70 42.79 -10.51
CA PRO A 346 -45.19 41.64 -9.78
C PRO A 346 -44.68 42.01 -8.38
N VAL A 347 -45.08 41.23 -7.38
CA VAL A 347 -44.65 41.37 -5.98
C VAL A 347 -43.84 40.14 -5.57
N GLY A 348 -42.54 40.35 -5.31
CA GLY A 348 -41.61 39.29 -4.92
C GLY A 348 -41.07 38.49 -6.12
N GLU A 349 -40.34 37.41 -5.82
CA GLU A 349 -39.77 36.51 -6.82
C GLU A 349 -40.73 35.38 -7.22
N PRO A 350 -40.65 34.86 -8.46
CA PRO A 350 -41.40 33.68 -8.86
C PRO A 350 -41.06 32.46 -7.99
N ILE A 351 -42.08 31.71 -7.59
CA ILE A 351 -41.91 30.47 -6.81
C ILE A 351 -42.07 29.28 -7.73
N ALA A 352 -41.04 28.46 -7.84
CA ALA A 352 -41.08 27.22 -8.62
C ALA A 352 -41.65 26.05 -7.79
N ILE A 353 -42.55 25.29 -8.40
CA ILE A 353 -43.08 24.02 -7.90
C ILE A 353 -42.56 22.93 -8.84
N GLY A 354 -41.83 21.97 -8.27
CA GLY A 354 -41.25 20.85 -9.00
C GLY A 354 -42.25 19.75 -9.31
N SER A 355 -41.83 18.78 -10.10
CA SER A 355 -42.56 17.54 -10.42
C SER A 355 -42.41 16.47 -9.33
N ALA A 356 -43.11 15.35 -9.52
CA ALA A 356 -42.92 14.15 -8.71
C ALA A 356 -41.50 13.57 -8.87
N LEU A 357 -40.89 13.72 -10.06
CA LEU A 357 -39.50 13.30 -10.30
C LEU A 357 -38.51 14.17 -9.52
N ASP A 358 -38.72 15.49 -9.47
CA ASP A 358 -37.90 16.41 -8.68
C ASP A 358 -38.00 16.09 -7.17
N ALA A 359 -39.17 15.67 -6.71
CA ALA A 359 -39.37 15.22 -5.32
C ALA A 359 -38.54 13.97 -5.00
N LEU A 360 -38.56 12.98 -5.90
CA LEU A 360 -37.80 11.74 -5.74
C LEU A 360 -36.29 12.00 -5.82
N GLU A 361 -35.85 12.88 -6.72
CA GLU A 361 -34.45 13.30 -6.77
C GLU A 361 -34.01 13.97 -5.46
N ALA A 362 -34.82 14.89 -4.93
CA ALA A 362 -34.54 15.56 -3.67
C ALA A 362 -34.41 14.55 -2.51
N GLN A 363 -35.29 13.53 -2.44
CA GLN A 363 -35.21 12.46 -1.44
C GLN A 363 -33.94 11.61 -1.56
N LEU A 364 -33.51 11.28 -2.78
CA LEU A 364 -32.29 10.49 -3.02
C LEU A 364 -31.02 11.28 -2.66
N ARG A 365 -30.98 12.57 -3.04
CA ARG A 365 -29.83 13.45 -2.81
C ARG A 365 -29.71 13.95 -1.37
N ASP A 366 -30.81 14.01 -0.61
CA ASP A 366 -30.76 14.46 0.77
C ASP A 366 -29.88 13.52 1.61
N PRO A 367 -28.75 14.00 2.16
CA PRO A 367 -27.89 13.18 3.01
C PRO A 367 -28.56 12.85 4.35
N ARG A 368 -29.58 13.61 4.77
CA ARG A 368 -30.31 13.41 6.04
C ARG A 368 -31.51 12.49 5.89
N ALA A 369 -31.95 12.19 4.67
CA ALA A 369 -33.07 11.30 4.43
C ALA A 369 -32.72 9.87 4.90
N ALA A 370 -33.63 9.28 5.67
CA ALA A 370 -33.49 7.90 6.14
C ALA A 370 -33.41 6.91 4.97
N VAL A 371 -32.67 5.82 5.14
CA VAL A 371 -32.52 4.76 4.12
C VAL A 371 -33.87 4.26 3.61
N LYS A 372 -34.86 4.11 4.51
CA LYS A 372 -36.23 3.72 4.15
C LYS A 372 -36.87 4.66 3.12
N VAL A 373 -36.71 5.97 3.28
CA VAL A 373 -37.23 6.98 2.33
C VAL A 373 -36.56 6.83 0.97
N LYS A 374 -35.24 6.60 0.94
CA LYS A 374 -34.52 6.37 -0.31
C LYS A 374 -34.93 5.06 -0.99
N LEU A 375 -35.21 4.02 -0.24
CA LEU A 375 -35.74 2.75 -0.76
C LEU A 375 -37.14 2.90 -1.36
N GLU A 376 -38.02 3.65 -0.68
CA GLU A 376 -39.35 4.00 -1.19
C GLU A 376 -39.24 4.84 -2.47
N ALA A 377 -38.29 5.77 -2.54
CA ALA A 377 -38.02 6.55 -3.75
C ALA A 377 -37.56 5.66 -4.91
N VAL A 378 -36.62 4.73 -4.68
CA VAL A 378 -36.17 3.75 -5.68
C VAL A 378 -37.33 2.85 -6.15
N ALA A 379 -38.22 2.43 -5.24
CA ALA A 379 -39.38 1.64 -5.59
C ALA A 379 -40.37 2.43 -6.47
N ALA A 380 -40.60 3.71 -6.17
CA ALA A 380 -41.44 4.59 -6.98
C ALA A 380 -40.84 4.81 -8.39
N LEU A 381 -39.54 5.06 -8.49
CA LEU A 381 -38.84 5.24 -9.78
C LEU A 381 -38.97 4.02 -10.70
N ALA A 382 -39.06 2.81 -10.15
CA ALA A 382 -39.27 1.60 -10.94
C ALA A 382 -40.61 1.60 -11.71
N GLY A 383 -41.62 2.33 -11.22
CA GLY A 383 -42.94 2.44 -11.85
C GLY A 383 -43.12 3.63 -12.81
N ILE A 384 -42.11 4.50 -12.92
CA ILE A 384 -42.17 5.71 -13.75
C ILE A 384 -41.46 5.43 -15.08
N ALA A 385 -42.12 5.58 -16.22
CA ALA A 385 -41.60 5.15 -17.52
C ALA A 385 -40.49 6.06 -18.08
N GLU A 386 -40.49 7.31 -17.66
CA GLU A 386 -39.61 8.40 -18.10
C GLU A 386 -38.13 8.02 -17.96
N ASP A 387 -37.30 8.49 -18.90
CA ASP A 387 -35.86 8.21 -18.90
C ASP A 387 -35.14 8.87 -17.72
N GLU A 388 -35.66 10.00 -17.23
CA GLU A 388 -35.21 10.63 -16.00
C GLU A 388 -35.32 9.68 -14.79
N ALA A 389 -36.33 8.80 -14.75
CA ALA A 389 -36.43 7.81 -13.67
C ALA A 389 -35.29 6.79 -13.73
N ARG A 390 -34.89 6.37 -14.93
CA ARG A 390 -33.66 5.57 -15.13
C ARG A 390 -32.43 6.33 -14.65
N ALA A 391 -32.27 7.59 -15.05
CA ALA A 391 -31.12 8.39 -14.65
C ALA A 391 -31.03 8.55 -13.11
N LEU A 392 -32.17 8.66 -12.43
CA LEU A 392 -32.22 8.69 -10.96
C LEU A 392 -31.91 7.33 -10.32
N LEU A 393 -32.29 6.21 -10.94
CA LEU A 393 -31.84 4.88 -10.52
C LEU A 393 -30.32 4.72 -10.68
N ASP A 394 -29.74 5.21 -11.79
CA ASP A 394 -28.29 5.21 -12.01
C ASP A 394 -27.58 6.06 -10.94
N LEU A 395 -28.14 7.22 -10.58
CA LEU A 395 -27.66 8.06 -9.48
C LEU A 395 -27.72 7.33 -8.13
N ALA A 396 -28.82 6.62 -7.85
CA ALA A 396 -28.98 5.85 -6.61
C ALA A 396 -27.98 4.69 -6.53
N LEU A 397 -27.70 4.01 -7.64
CA LEU A 397 -26.65 2.98 -7.75
C LEU A 397 -25.24 3.56 -7.55
N ALA A 398 -25.00 4.79 -8.01
CA ALA A 398 -23.69 5.42 -7.91
C ALA A 398 -23.40 6.00 -6.52
N THR A 399 -24.38 6.65 -5.89
CA THR A 399 -24.17 7.51 -4.71
C THR A 399 -24.89 7.05 -3.45
N GLY A 400 -25.83 6.11 -3.54
CA GLY A 400 -26.62 5.64 -2.41
C GLY A 400 -25.81 4.82 -1.38
N PRO A 401 -26.35 4.59 -0.17
CA PRO A 401 -25.84 3.56 0.74
C PRO A 401 -26.00 2.15 0.14
N ALA A 402 -25.31 1.16 0.70
CA ALA A 402 -25.21 -0.20 0.12
C ALA A 402 -26.59 -0.81 -0.20
N GLU A 403 -27.54 -0.73 0.72
CA GLU A 403 -28.89 -1.28 0.57
C GLU A 403 -29.66 -0.59 -0.57
N VAL A 404 -29.51 0.73 -0.71
CA VAL A 404 -30.16 1.51 -1.77
C VAL A 404 -29.54 1.20 -3.13
N ARG A 405 -28.22 0.99 -3.20
CA ARG A 405 -27.54 0.61 -4.44
C ARG A 405 -27.99 -0.76 -4.94
N ILE A 406 -28.13 -1.73 -4.04
CA ILE A 406 -28.68 -3.05 -4.35
C ILE A 406 -30.15 -2.94 -4.79
N ALA A 407 -30.96 -2.17 -4.06
CA ALA A 407 -32.35 -1.94 -4.42
C ALA A 407 -32.51 -1.27 -5.80
N ALA A 408 -31.64 -0.30 -6.12
CA ALA A 408 -31.61 0.36 -7.42
C ALA A 408 -31.25 -0.63 -8.54
N THR A 409 -30.27 -1.51 -8.30
CA THR A 409 -29.91 -2.60 -9.21
C THR A 409 -31.10 -3.50 -9.51
N HIS A 410 -31.84 -3.93 -8.48
CA HIS A 410 -33.04 -4.75 -8.67
C HIS A 410 -34.18 -3.96 -9.35
N ALA A 411 -34.32 -2.67 -9.06
CA ALA A 411 -35.31 -1.80 -9.71
C ALA A 411 -35.05 -1.63 -11.22
N MET A 412 -33.78 -1.52 -11.62
CA MET A 412 -33.38 -1.47 -13.04
C MET A 412 -33.78 -2.73 -13.79
N VAL A 413 -33.61 -3.91 -13.17
CA VAL A 413 -34.04 -5.19 -13.75
C VAL A 413 -35.56 -5.27 -13.87
N ARG A 414 -36.29 -5.02 -12.78
CA ARG A 414 -37.77 -5.05 -12.77
C ARG A 414 -38.40 -4.09 -13.76
N SER A 415 -37.75 -2.95 -14.03
CA SER A 415 -38.21 -1.94 -15.00
C SER A 415 -37.50 -2.02 -16.36
N ALA A 416 -36.81 -3.13 -16.65
CA ALA A 416 -36.17 -3.42 -17.93
C ALA A 416 -35.25 -2.30 -18.48
N ARG A 417 -34.46 -1.66 -17.60
CA ARG A 417 -33.59 -0.52 -17.96
C ARG A 417 -32.30 -0.96 -18.65
N GLY A 418 -32.40 -1.41 -19.90
CA GLY A 418 -31.24 -1.83 -20.70
C GLY A 418 -30.18 -0.73 -20.91
N ALA A 419 -30.56 0.55 -20.82
CA ALA A 419 -29.61 1.66 -20.91
C ALA A 419 -28.75 1.85 -19.64
N SER A 420 -29.10 1.24 -18.50
CA SER A 420 -28.33 1.28 -17.25
C SER A 420 -27.16 0.29 -17.21
N ARG A 421 -26.94 -0.49 -18.27
CA ARG A 421 -25.82 -1.45 -18.37
C ARG A 421 -24.45 -0.83 -18.04
N PRO A 422 -24.08 0.37 -18.53
CA PRO A 422 -22.80 1.00 -18.17
C PRO A 422 -22.65 1.24 -16.65
N ALA A 423 -23.72 1.67 -15.97
CA ALA A 423 -23.70 1.89 -14.53
C ALA A 423 -23.52 0.56 -13.76
N LEU A 424 -24.19 -0.51 -14.21
CA LEU A 424 -24.02 -1.85 -13.65
C LEU A 424 -22.60 -2.41 -13.88
N ARG A 425 -22.00 -2.16 -15.05
CA ARG A 425 -20.60 -2.54 -15.33
C ARG A 425 -19.63 -1.88 -14.34
N THR A 426 -19.83 -0.59 -14.07
CA THR A 426 -19.05 0.13 -13.04
C THR A 426 -19.26 -0.47 -11.65
N ALA A 427 -20.48 -0.92 -11.31
CA ALA A 427 -20.79 -1.54 -10.02
C ALA A 427 -20.11 -2.91 -9.79
N LEU A 428 -19.63 -3.59 -10.84
CA LEU A 428 -18.80 -4.80 -10.69
C LEU A 428 -17.46 -4.53 -9.99
N GLY A 429 -17.00 -3.28 -9.98
CA GLY A 429 -15.79 -2.84 -9.27
C GLY A 429 -16.05 -2.32 -7.85
N ALA A 430 -17.26 -2.46 -7.31
CA ALA A 430 -17.59 -1.99 -5.97
C ALA A 430 -16.92 -2.83 -4.88
N GLU A 431 -16.57 -2.20 -3.75
CA GLU A 431 -15.96 -2.91 -2.60
C GLU A 431 -16.93 -3.92 -1.95
N GLN A 432 -18.26 -3.67 -1.98
CA GLN A 432 -19.25 -4.58 -1.39
C GLN A 432 -19.52 -5.81 -2.28
N ALA A 433 -19.25 -7.01 -1.77
CA ALA A 433 -19.44 -8.27 -2.51
C ALA A 433 -20.89 -8.53 -2.93
N GLU A 434 -21.87 -8.19 -2.08
CA GLU A 434 -23.30 -8.33 -2.38
C GLU A 434 -23.73 -7.45 -3.55
N LEU A 435 -23.21 -6.21 -3.62
CA LEU A 435 -23.52 -5.31 -4.73
C LEU A 435 -22.88 -5.79 -6.03
N ARG A 436 -21.64 -6.28 -5.99
CA ARG A 436 -21.00 -6.88 -7.18
C ARG A 436 -21.81 -8.06 -7.70
N ALA A 437 -22.29 -8.92 -6.80
CA ALA A 437 -23.13 -10.06 -7.14
C ALA A 437 -24.45 -9.61 -7.78
N ALA A 438 -25.15 -8.65 -7.15
CA ALA A 438 -26.40 -8.10 -7.66
C ALA A 438 -26.20 -7.45 -9.04
N ALA A 439 -25.13 -6.68 -9.24
CA ALA A 439 -24.82 -6.04 -10.51
C ALA A 439 -24.52 -7.06 -11.63
N PHE A 440 -23.78 -8.13 -11.32
CA PHE A 440 -23.50 -9.19 -12.28
C PHE A 440 -24.78 -9.94 -12.69
N LEU A 441 -25.65 -10.28 -11.72
CA LEU A 441 -26.94 -10.93 -12.00
C LEU A 441 -27.86 -10.01 -12.81
N ALA A 442 -27.91 -8.72 -12.47
CA ALA A 442 -28.70 -7.73 -13.21
C ALA A 442 -28.22 -7.58 -14.66
N LEU A 443 -26.90 -7.56 -14.91
CA LEU A 443 -26.36 -7.57 -16.27
C LEU A 443 -26.77 -8.83 -17.04
N ARG A 444 -26.70 -10.01 -16.41
CA ARG A 444 -27.11 -11.27 -17.05
C ARG A 444 -28.58 -11.26 -17.46
N GLU A 445 -29.46 -10.69 -16.63
CA GLU A 445 -30.89 -10.65 -16.91
C GLU A 445 -31.24 -9.60 -17.98
N LEU A 446 -30.63 -8.41 -17.91
CA LEU A 446 -30.81 -7.34 -18.91
C LEU A 446 -30.14 -7.63 -20.27
N GLU A 447 -29.20 -8.57 -20.32
CA GLU A 447 -28.52 -9.06 -21.54
C GLU A 447 -28.90 -10.52 -21.85
N GLY A 448 -30.12 -10.93 -21.50
CA GLY A 448 -30.61 -12.29 -21.74
C GLY A 448 -30.60 -12.72 -23.21
N ASP A 449 -30.63 -11.76 -24.14
CA ASP A 449 -30.46 -11.96 -25.59
C ASP A 449 -29.01 -12.24 -26.01
N GLN A 450 -28.04 -11.86 -25.18
CA GLN A 450 -26.60 -12.02 -25.41
C GLN A 450 -25.91 -12.66 -24.19
N PRO A 451 -26.15 -13.95 -23.92
CA PRO A 451 -25.75 -14.59 -22.66
C PRO A 451 -24.24 -14.56 -22.37
N LEU A 452 -23.40 -14.42 -23.41
CA LEU A 452 -21.94 -14.32 -23.25
C LEU A 452 -21.44 -12.90 -22.97
N ALA A 453 -22.22 -11.84 -23.24
CA ALA A 453 -21.78 -10.45 -23.06
C ALA A 453 -21.56 -10.12 -21.58
N ALA A 454 -22.57 -10.43 -20.74
CA ALA A 454 -22.49 -10.26 -19.30
C ALA A 454 -21.37 -11.11 -18.70
N VAL A 455 -21.25 -12.37 -19.15
CA VAL A 455 -20.24 -13.31 -18.65
C VAL A 455 -18.82 -12.85 -19.00
N ARG A 456 -18.58 -12.37 -20.23
CA ARG A 456 -17.28 -11.79 -20.60
C ARG A 456 -16.91 -10.58 -19.74
N THR A 457 -17.89 -9.73 -19.45
CA THR A 457 -17.69 -8.59 -18.55
C THR A 457 -17.36 -9.09 -17.13
N GLY A 458 -18.04 -10.12 -16.65
CA GLY A 458 -17.78 -10.74 -15.35
C GLY A 458 -16.40 -11.39 -15.26
N LEU A 459 -15.94 -12.11 -16.31
CA LEU A 459 -14.58 -12.67 -16.38
C LEU A 459 -13.50 -11.59 -16.41
N ALA A 460 -13.79 -10.40 -16.94
CA ALA A 460 -12.90 -9.26 -16.94
C ALA A 460 -12.98 -8.41 -15.65
N ALA A 461 -13.83 -8.79 -14.68
CA ALA A 461 -14.02 -8.01 -13.46
C ALA A 461 -12.78 -8.05 -12.55
N ARG A 462 -12.57 -6.95 -11.82
CA ARG A 462 -11.45 -6.79 -10.87
C ARG A 462 -11.44 -7.85 -9.77
N HIS A 463 -12.60 -8.16 -9.22
CA HIS A 463 -12.73 -9.07 -8.07
C HIS A 463 -12.99 -10.52 -8.50
N GLU A 464 -12.32 -11.44 -7.84
CA GLU A 464 -12.33 -12.87 -8.11
C GLU A 464 -13.71 -13.50 -7.89
N ASP A 465 -14.51 -12.99 -6.95
CA ASP A 465 -15.84 -13.52 -6.67
C ASP A 465 -16.82 -13.32 -7.84
N VAL A 466 -16.67 -12.23 -8.58
CA VAL A 466 -17.42 -12.00 -9.84
C VAL A 466 -16.91 -12.93 -10.94
N ARG A 467 -15.59 -13.10 -11.06
CA ARG A 467 -15.00 -14.01 -12.06
C ARG A 467 -15.39 -15.47 -11.80
N VAL A 468 -15.44 -15.91 -10.55
CA VAL A 468 -15.95 -17.24 -10.14
C VAL A 468 -17.41 -17.42 -10.58
N ARG A 469 -18.29 -16.45 -10.29
CA ARG A 469 -19.70 -16.50 -10.74
C ARG A 469 -19.84 -16.46 -12.27
N ALA A 470 -18.92 -15.78 -12.95
CA ALA A 470 -18.88 -15.77 -14.41
C ALA A 470 -18.50 -17.15 -14.97
N VAL A 471 -17.53 -17.83 -14.38
CA VAL A 471 -17.20 -19.24 -14.71
C VAL A 471 -18.40 -20.17 -14.45
N GLU A 472 -19.10 -20.01 -13.33
CA GLU A 472 -20.31 -20.80 -13.02
C GLU A 472 -21.41 -20.60 -14.06
N SER A 473 -21.55 -19.38 -14.55
CA SER A 473 -22.54 -19.03 -15.59
C SER A 473 -22.23 -19.67 -16.94
N LEU A 474 -20.98 -20.10 -17.19
CA LEU A 474 -20.59 -20.79 -18.43
C LEU A 474 -20.96 -22.26 -18.45
N ILE A 475 -21.07 -22.92 -17.29
CA ILE A 475 -21.31 -24.38 -17.18
C ILE A 475 -22.53 -24.86 -17.98
N PRO A 476 -23.73 -24.26 -17.83
CA PRO A 476 -24.88 -24.69 -18.63
C PRO A 476 -24.71 -24.43 -20.13
N LEU A 477 -23.90 -23.43 -20.52
CA LEU A 477 -23.63 -23.07 -21.91
C LEU A 477 -22.54 -23.93 -22.55
N ALA A 478 -21.58 -24.41 -21.77
CA ALA A 478 -20.38 -25.08 -22.26
C ALA A 478 -20.66 -26.46 -22.87
N ARG A 479 -21.80 -27.09 -22.53
CA ARG A 479 -22.24 -28.36 -23.14
C ARG A 479 -22.67 -28.20 -24.60
N SER A 480 -23.13 -27.02 -24.99
CA SER A 480 -23.64 -26.72 -26.35
C SER A 480 -22.79 -25.70 -27.10
N SER A 481 -21.88 -24.99 -26.43
CA SER A 481 -21.04 -23.94 -27.02
C SER A 481 -19.55 -24.17 -26.76
N VAL A 482 -18.81 -24.40 -27.85
CA VAL A 482 -17.34 -24.51 -27.84
C VAL A 482 -16.68 -23.24 -27.29
N ILE A 483 -17.28 -22.07 -27.56
CA ILE A 483 -16.78 -20.78 -27.07
C ILE A 483 -16.89 -20.73 -25.54
N ALA A 484 -18.01 -21.18 -24.96
CA ALA A 484 -18.18 -21.22 -23.51
C ALA A 484 -17.18 -22.19 -22.86
N ALA A 485 -16.95 -23.37 -23.45
CA ALA A 485 -15.93 -24.30 -22.98
C ALA A 485 -14.51 -23.70 -23.06
N SER A 486 -14.18 -22.98 -24.14
CA SER A 486 -12.88 -22.28 -24.25
C SER A 486 -12.71 -21.21 -23.19
N LEU A 487 -13.75 -20.45 -22.85
CA LEU A 487 -13.68 -19.42 -21.80
C LEU A 487 -13.43 -20.03 -20.42
N ILE A 488 -13.99 -21.21 -20.12
CA ILE A 488 -13.66 -21.96 -18.90
C ILE A 488 -12.18 -22.38 -18.93
N ALA A 489 -11.72 -22.91 -20.07
CA ALA A 489 -10.32 -23.33 -20.23
C ALA A 489 -9.33 -22.16 -20.09
N ASP A 490 -9.69 -20.96 -20.55
CA ASP A 490 -8.85 -19.77 -20.42
C ASP A 490 -8.80 -19.27 -18.97
N ALA A 491 -9.88 -19.46 -18.20
CA ALA A 491 -9.94 -19.15 -16.76
C ALA A 491 -9.00 -20.04 -15.90
N LEU A 492 -8.45 -21.14 -16.45
CA LEU A 492 -7.38 -21.90 -15.80
C LEU A 492 -6.09 -21.08 -15.62
N ARG A 493 -5.93 -19.97 -16.35
CA ARG A 493 -4.78 -19.06 -16.27
C ARG A 493 -5.09 -17.78 -15.47
N ASP A 494 -6.22 -17.74 -14.77
CA ASP A 494 -6.57 -16.57 -13.95
C ASP A 494 -5.50 -16.30 -12.89
N ALA A 495 -5.28 -15.02 -12.58
CA ALA A 495 -4.33 -14.62 -11.55
C ALA A 495 -4.68 -15.20 -10.16
N HIS A 496 -5.96 -15.39 -9.86
CA HIS A 496 -6.42 -15.81 -8.54
C HIS A 496 -6.68 -17.34 -8.45
N PRO A 497 -6.12 -18.05 -7.45
CA PRO A 497 -6.26 -19.50 -7.31
C PRO A 497 -7.70 -20.00 -7.19
N ALA A 498 -8.61 -19.21 -6.60
CA ALA A 498 -10.02 -19.60 -6.48
C ALA A 498 -10.74 -19.71 -7.84
N VAL A 499 -10.43 -18.80 -8.78
CA VAL A 499 -11.00 -18.82 -10.13
C VAL A 499 -10.47 -20.02 -10.89
N ARG A 500 -9.15 -20.27 -10.80
CA ARG A 500 -8.51 -21.43 -11.42
C ARG A 500 -9.08 -22.77 -10.94
N ARG A 501 -9.24 -22.93 -9.62
CA ARG A 501 -9.87 -24.11 -9.01
C ARG A 501 -11.32 -24.27 -9.47
N ARG A 502 -12.12 -23.19 -9.49
CA ARG A 502 -13.49 -23.25 -9.99
C ARG A 502 -13.54 -23.61 -11.47
N ALA A 503 -12.64 -23.07 -12.28
CA ALA A 503 -12.54 -23.35 -13.71
C ALA A 503 -12.16 -24.81 -13.98
N PHE A 504 -11.20 -25.37 -13.23
CA PHE A 504 -10.86 -26.78 -13.34
C PHE A 504 -12.03 -27.69 -12.93
N ALA A 505 -12.72 -27.36 -11.82
CA ALA A 505 -13.96 -28.05 -11.44
C ALA A 505 -15.05 -27.95 -12.53
N ALA A 506 -15.24 -26.77 -13.12
CA ALA A 506 -16.21 -26.55 -14.19
C ALA A 506 -15.89 -27.36 -15.45
N LEU A 507 -14.62 -27.48 -15.84
CA LEU A 507 -14.21 -28.36 -16.94
C LEU A 507 -14.58 -29.82 -16.65
N ARG A 508 -14.38 -30.29 -15.42
CA ARG A 508 -14.75 -31.66 -15.02
C ARG A 508 -16.26 -31.90 -15.05
N GLU A 509 -17.08 -30.89 -14.71
CA GLU A 509 -18.55 -30.96 -14.78
C GLU A 509 -19.11 -30.97 -16.22
N VAL A 510 -18.35 -30.39 -17.17
CA VAL A 510 -18.76 -30.22 -18.57
C VAL A 510 -18.17 -31.31 -19.47
N ALA A 511 -16.99 -31.82 -19.15
CA ALA A 511 -16.29 -32.82 -19.95
C ALA A 511 -17.10 -34.11 -20.10
N ARG A 512 -17.09 -34.69 -21.30
CA ARG A 512 -17.71 -36.01 -21.56
C ARG A 512 -16.82 -37.14 -21.07
N ASP A 513 -15.51 -36.94 -21.18
CA ASP A 513 -14.45 -37.83 -20.71
C ASP A 513 -13.69 -37.11 -19.58
N PRO A 514 -13.63 -37.66 -18.36
CA PRO A 514 -12.88 -37.07 -17.25
C PRO A 514 -11.42 -36.73 -17.59
N ALA A 515 -10.78 -37.53 -18.46
CA ALA A 515 -9.40 -37.30 -18.90
C ALA A 515 -9.25 -36.04 -19.79
N GLU A 516 -10.31 -35.58 -20.46
CA GLU A 516 -10.29 -34.38 -21.30
C GLU A 516 -10.04 -33.11 -20.47
N ALA A 517 -10.66 -33.03 -19.28
CA ALA A 517 -10.44 -31.93 -18.35
C ALA A 517 -8.98 -31.90 -17.86
N VAL A 518 -8.40 -33.07 -17.56
CA VAL A 518 -6.99 -33.19 -17.17
C VAL A 518 -6.05 -32.80 -18.31
N ARG A 519 -6.31 -33.26 -19.54
CA ARG A 519 -5.52 -32.89 -20.73
C ARG A 519 -5.55 -31.38 -20.98
N THR A 520 -6.72 -30.75 -20.83
CA THR A 520 -6.88 -29.30 -20.97
C THR A 520 -6.13 -28.55 -19.87
N ALA A 521 -6.22 -29.04 -18.62
CA ALA A 521 -5.49 -28.49 -17.49
C ALA A 521 -3.97 -28.59 -17.67
N LEU A 522 -3.45 -29.71 -18.17
CA LEU A 522 -2.02 -29.85 -18.45
C LEU A 522 -1.55 -28.92 -19.58
N ALA A 523 -2.36 -28.76 -20.63
CA ALA A 523 -1.99 -27.93 -21.78
C ALA A 523 -2.10 -26.41 -21.50
N ARG A 524 -3.05 -25.98 -20.65
CA ARG A 524 -3.35 -24.56 -20.45
C ARG A 524 -3.16 -24.05 -19.03
N GLY A 525 -3.21 -24.91 -18.03
CA GLY A 525 -3.19 -24.51 -16.61
C GLY A 525 -1.84 -23.98 -16.12
N THR A 526 -1.90 -23.16 -15.09
CA THR A 526 -0.76 -22.79 -14.24
C THR A 526 -0.24 -24.00 -13.44
N PRO A 527 0.97 -23.94 -12.86
CA PRO A 527 1.55 -25.11 -12.18
C PRO A 527 0.66 -25.73 -11.09
N ASP A 528 -0.05 -24.92 -10.31
CA ASP A 528 -1.00 -25.41 -9.30
C ASP A 528 -2.17 -26.19 -9.91
N VAL A 529 -2.70 -25.73 -11.05
CA VAL A 529 -3.78 -26.42 -11.77
C VAL A 529 -3.26 -27.71 -12.42
N ARG A 530 -2.05 -27.69 -13.00
CA ARG A 530 -1.44 -28.90 -13.58
C ARG A 530 -1.19 -29.96 -12.51
N ALA A 531 -0.64 -29.54 -11.36
CA ALA A 531 -0.45 -30.40 -10.20
C ALA A 531 -1.78 -30.98 -9.70
N GLU A 532 -2.79 -30.14 -9.47
CA GLU A 532 -4.13 -30.59 -9.07
C GLU A 532 -4.74 -31.58 -10.07
N ALA A 533 -4.59 -31.33 -11.37
CA ALA A 533 -5.11 -32.21 -12.42
C ALA A 533 -4.44 -33.59 -12.44
N LEU A 534 -3.12 -33.66 -12.24
CA LEU A 534 -2.38 -34.92 -12.15
C LEU A 534 -2.78 -35.72 -10.90
N LEU A 535 -2.90 -35.05 -9.76
CA LEU A 535 -3.37 -35.71 -8.53
C LEU A 535 -4.81 -36.18 -8.67
N ASN A 536 -5.67 -35.40 -9.34
CA ASN A 536 -7.04 -35.82 -9.65
C ASN A 536 -7.06 -37.10 -10.50
N LEU A 537 -6.21 -37.17 -11.53
CA LEU A 537 -6.08 -38.34 -12.39
C LEU A 537 -5.70 -39.61 -11.61
N GLY A 538 -4.70 -39.52 -10.74
CA GLY A 538 -4.19 -40.66 -9.98
C GLY A 538 -5.04 -41.07 -8.77
N PHE A 539 -5.59 -40.11 -8.02
CA PHE A 539 -6.25 -40.37 -6.73
C PHE A 539 -7.78 -40.36 -6.81
N VAL A 540 -8.37 -39.49 -7.64
CA VAL A 540 -9.83 -39.32 -7.72
C VAL A 540 -10.41 -40.17 -8.85
N LEU A 541 -9.87 -40.04 -10.06
CA LEU A 541 -10.30 -40.82 -11.22
C LEU A 541 -9.75 -42.25 -11.19
N ARG A 542 -8.52 -42.41 -10.66
CA ARG A 542 -7.79 -43.69 -10.60
C ARG A 542 -7.69 -44.39 -11.95
N GLU A 543 -7.53 -43.60 -13.01
CA GLU A 543 -7.40 -44.12 -14.38
C GLU A 543 -6.02 -44.75 -14.58
N THR A 544 -5.99 -46.01 -15.00
CA THR A 544 -4.75 -46.82 -15.12
C THR A 544 -4.43 -47.22 -16.56
N ASP A 545 -5.17 -46.72 -17.54
CA ASP A 545 -4.96 -47.04 -18.96
C ASP A 545 -3.70 -46.37 -19.53
N ALA A 546 -3.27 -46.80 -20.72
CA ALA A 546 -2.05 -46.30 -21.34
C ALA A 546 -2.12 -44.79 -21.65
N ALA A 547 -3.30 -44.26 -21.95
CA ALA A 547 -3.50 -42.84 -22.25
C ALA A 547 -3.33 -41.98 -20.99
N ALA A 548 -3.90 -42.38 -19.85
CA ALA A 548 -3.74 -41.72 -18.56
C ALA A 548 -2.31 -41.80 -18.04
N ARG A 549 -1.61 -42.94 -18.26
CA ARG A 549 -0.18 -43.07 -17.94
C ARG A 549 0.69 -42.15 -18.80
N ALA A 550 0.36 -41.98 -20.08
CA ALA A 550 1.09 -41.05 -20.95
C ALA A 550 0.93 -39.59 -20.49
N LEU A 551 -0.24 -39.21 -19.95
CA LEU A 551 -0.46 -37.87 -19.38
C LEU A 551 0.45 -37.62 -18.17
N THR A 552 0.56 -38.57 -17.24
CA THR A 552 1.44 -38.43 -16.06
C THR A 552 2.91 -38.43 -16.45
N ALA A 553 3.34 -39.35 -17.32
CA ALA A 553 4.71 -39.43 -17.81
C ALA A 553 5.15 -38.15 -18.54
N SER A 554 4.27 -37.53 -19.34
CA SER A 554 4.57 -36.27 -20.04
C SER A 554 4.89 -35.10 -19.11
N ALA A 555 4.45 -35.16 -17.85
CA ALA A 555 4.67 -34.12 -16.84
C ALA A 555 5.91 -34.37 -15.95
N PHE A 556 6.66 -35.45 -16.18
CA PHE A 556 7.87 -35.74 -15.41
C PHE A 556 9.01 -34.73 -15.63
N ASP A 557 9.06 -34.09 -16.80
CA ASP A 557 10.01 -33.03 -17.15
C ASP A 557 9.37 -31.62 -17.15
N ASP A 558 8.23 -31.45 -16.47
CA ASP A 558 7.62 -30.13 -16.28
C ASP A 558 8.63 -29.17 -15.60
N ALA A 559 8.62 -27.90 -15.98
CA ALA A 559 9.52 -26.89 -15.41
C ALA A 559 9.31 -26.71 -13.89
N ASP A 560 8.09 -26.92 -13.41
CA ASP A 560 7.73 -26.73 -12.01
C ASP A 560 7.95 -28.01 -11.17
N PRO A 561 8.73 -27.95 -10.06
CA PRO A 561 8.99 -29.10 -9.20
C PRO A 561 7.74 -29.74 -8.57
N GLN A 562 6.71 -28.95 -8.25
CA GLN A 562 5.48 -29.45 -7.65
C GLN A 562 4.66 -30.25 -8.67
N VAL A 563 4.67 -29.82 -9.93
CA VAL A 563 4.04 -30.58 -11.02
C VAL A 563 4.75 -31.90 -11.23
N ARG A 564 6.10 -31.91 -11.26
CA ARG A 564 6.89 -33.16 -11.36
C ARG A 564 6.61 -34.12 -10.21
N GLN A 565 6.51 -33.61 -8.98
CA GLN A 565 6.15 -34.40 -7.81
C GLN A 565 4.73 -34.98 -7.92
N SER A 566 3.77 -34.16 -8.31
CA SER A 566 2.37 -34.58 -8.48
C SER A 566 2.23 -35.62 -9.58
N ALA A 567 2.96 -35.45 -10.69
CA ALA A 567 3.04 -36.43 -11.77
C ALA A 567 3.57 -37.77 -11.28
N PHE A 568 4.65 -37.76 -10.48
CA PHE A 568 5.22 -38.97 -9.90
C PHE A 568 4.23 -39.69 -8.97
N LEU A 569 3.62 -38.97 -8.02
CA LEU A 569 2.65 -39.56 -7.09
C LEU A 569 1.43 -40.12 -7.83
N ALA A 570 0.95 -39.41 -8.86
CA ALA A 570 -0.12 -39.91 -9.73
C ALA A 570 0.31 -41.19 -10.47
N ALA A 571 1.49 -41.22 -11.08
CA ALA A 571 2.01 -42.40 -11.79
C ALA A 571 2.21 -43.62 -10.88
N VAL A 572 2.61 -43.40 -9.61
CA VAL A 572 2.67 -44.44 -8.58
C VAL A 572 1.26 -44.96 -8.26
N MET A 573 0.28 -44.08 -8.08
CA MET A 573 -1.11 -44.48 -7.81
C MET A 573 -1.79 -45.19 -8.99
N GLN A 574 -1.38 -44.90 -10.23
CA GLN A 574 -1.81 -45.63 -11.42
C GLN A 574 -1.27 -47.07 -11.48
N ARG A 575 -0.31 -47.42 -10.61
CA ARG A 575 0.28 -48.76 -10.46
C ARG A 575 0.18 -49.23 -9.00
N PRO A 576 -0.98 -49.77 -8.58
CA PRO A 576 -1.24 -50.06 -7.17
C PRO A 576 -0.25 -51.05 -6.52
N ALA A 577 0.33 -51.98 -7.29
CA ALA A 577 1.35 -52.90 -6.79
C ALA A 577 2.67 -52.19 -6.44
N LEU A 578 3.11 -51.25 -7.28
CA LEU A 578 4.26 -50.40 -7.01
C LEU A 578 4.00 -49.52 -5.77
N ALA A 579 2.82 -48.91 -5.69
CA ALA A 579 2.44 -48.07 -4.56
C ALA A 579 2.46 -48.85 -3.23
N ALA A 580 1.87 -50.05 -3.19
CA ALA A 580 1.88 -50.91 -2.01
C ALA A 580 3.32 -51.28 -1.58
N ARG A 581 4.18 -51.65 -2.54
CA ARG A 581 5.56 -52.01 -2.26
C ARG A 581 6.39 -50.83 -1.75
N LEU A 582 6.26 -49.64 -2.36
CA LEU A 582 6.98 -48.44 -1.92
C LEU A 582 6.58 -48.02 -0.51
N VAL A 583 5.30 -48.17 -0.15
CA VAL A 583 4.81 -47.92 1.20
C VAL A 583 5.37 -48.94 2.21
N ALA A 584 5.54 -50.20 1.81
CA ALA A 584 6.10 -51.25 2.66
C ALA A 584 7.63 -51.17 2.80
N ALA A 585 8.36 -50.82 1.74
CA ALA A 585 9.82 -50.87 1.69
C ALA A 585 10.51 -49.66 2.34
N ILE A 586 9.82 -48.53 2.49
CA ILE A 586 10.40 -47.28 3.02
C ILE A 586 9.86 -47.03 4.43
N SER A 587 10.70 -47.26 5.45
CA SER A 587 10.39 -47.01 6.87
C SER A 587 9.83 -45.60 7.15
N PRO A 588 9.06 -45.39 8.24
CA PRO A 588 8.36 -44.14 8.51
C PRO A 588 9.32 -42.99 8.89
N GLY A 589 9.06 -41.79 8.36
CA GLY A 589 9.89 -40.58 8.58
C GLY A 589 10.31 -39.92 7.26
N ALA A 590 9.41 -39.14 6.67
CA ALA A 590 9.53 -38.49 5.34
C ALA A 590 9.49 -39.46 4.14
N SER A 591 8.66 -40.51 4.26
CA SER A 591 8.48 -41.52 3.21
C SER A 591 7.40 -41.12 2.19
N ILE A 592 7.44 -41.76 1.02
CA ILE A 592 6.40 -41.66 -0.02
C ILE A 592 5.01 -41.97 0.55
N ALA A 593 4.92 -42.85 1.56
CA ALA A 593 3.66 -43.17 2.22
C ALA A 593 3.01 -41.94 2.88
N GLU A 594 3.79 -41.08 3.52
CA GLU A 594 3.28 -39.84 4.12
C GLU A 594 2.75 -38.89 3.05
N GLN A 595 3.45 -38.77 1.92
CA GLN A 595 3.02 -37.93 0.80
C GLN A 595 1.71 -38.44 0.17
N LEU A 596 1.59 -39.75 -0.06
CA LEU A 596 0.36 -40.36 -0.57
C LEU A 596 -0.81 -40.16 0.39
N HIS A 597 -0.60 -40.37 1.70
CA HIS A 597 -1.63 -40.11 2.71
C HIS A 597 -2.02 -38.64 2.81
N GLN A 598 -1.05 -37.72 2.74
CA GLN A 598 -1.31 -36.29 2.79
C GLN A 598 -2.17 -35.85 1.60
N VAL A 599 -1.80 -36.25 0.38
CA VAL A 599 -2.58 -35.94 -0.83
C VAL A 599 -3.98 -36.53 -0.76
N ALA A 600 -4.13 -37.77 -0.29
CA ALA A 600 -5.43 -38.40 -0.13
C ALA A 600 -6.34 -37.62 0.85
N ARG A 601 -5.77 -37.15 1.97
CA ARG A 601 -6.48 -36.27 2.93
C ARG A 601 -6.88 -34.94 2.30
N ASP A 602 -5.97 -34.28 1.59
CA ASP A 602 -6.21 -32.96 0.99
C ASP A 602 -7.29 -33.01 -0.10
N LEU A 603 -7.36 -34.13 -0.83
CA LEU A 603 -8.41 -34.38 -1.82
C LEU A 603 -9.70 -34.98 -1.24
N GLY A 604 -9.73 -35.32 0.05
CA GLY A 604 -10.87 -35.93 0.71
C GLY A 604 -11.22 -37.34 0.21
N VAL A 605 -10.23 -38.10 -0.26
CA VAL A 605 -10.40 -39.46 -0.79
C VAL A 605 -9.72 -40.51 0.10
N ALA A 606 -10.29 -41.72 0.16
CA ALA A 606 -9.68 -42.82 0.89
C ALA A 606 -8.51 -43.43 0.11
N LEU A 607 -7.34 -43.56 0.75
CA LEU A 607 -6.20 -44.24 0.15
C LEU A 607 -6.41 -45.77 0.25
N ALA A 608 -6.81 -46.40 -0.85
CA ALA A 608 -7.01 -47.85 -0.94
C ALA A 608 -5.90 -48.49 -1.77
N LEU A 609 -4.87 -48.99 -1.09
CA LEU A 609 -3.76 -49.76 -1.67
C LEU A 609 -4.00 -51.27 -1.48
N PRO A 610 -3.64 -52.12 -2.45
CA PRO A 610 -3.64 -53.57 -2.25
C PRO A 610 -2.62 -53.96 -1.18
N ALA A 611 -2.78 -55.16 -0.60
CA ALA A 611 -1.76 -55.74 0.26
C ALA A 611 -0.47 -55.95 -0.55
N ASP A 612 0.68 -55.72 0.08
CA ASP A 612 1.97 -55.99 -0.55
C ASP A 612 2.10 -57.48 -0.89
N GLN A 613 2.36 -57.79 -2.14
CA GLN A 613 2.52 -59.16 -2.62
C GLN A 613 4.01 -59.51 -2.64
N PRO A 614 4.47 -60.60 -2.01
CA PRO A 614 5.88 -60.99 -2.06
C PRO A 614 6.27 -61.47 -3.47
N GLY A 615 7.21 -60.77 -4.11
CA GLY A 615 7.73 -61.09 -5.46
C GLY A 615 8.41 -59.90 -6.15
N PRO A 616 9.26 -60.12 -7.18
CA PRO A 616 9.87 -59.02 -7.94
C PRO A 616 8.81 -58.24 -8.71
N LEU A 617 8.92 -56.90 -8.71
CA LEU A 617 8.12 -56.05 -9.60
C LEU A 617 8.64 -56.19 -11.03
N ASP A 618 7.74 -56.25 -12.02
CA ASP A 618 8.13 -56.26 -13.43
C ASP A 618 8.51 -54.86 -13.94
N ASP A 619 9.11 -54.79 -15.13
CA ASP A 619 9.55 -53.51 -15.71
C ASP A 619 8.37 -52.58 -16.08
N ASP A 620 7.15 -53.10 -16.33
CA ASP A 620 5.97 -52.23 -16.54
C ASP A 620 5.54 -51.55 -15.24
N GLN A 621 5.62 -52.27 -14.12
CA GLN A 621 5.34 -51.73 -12.79
C GLN A 621 6.40 -50.72 -12.35
N LEU A 622 7.66 -50.92 -12.73
CA LEU A 622 8.77 -50.01 -12.40
C LEU A 622 8.91 -48.82 -13.37
N GLU A 623 8.16 -48.80 -14.47
CA GLU A 623 8.22 -47.76 -15.52
C GLU A 623 8.18 -46.31 -14.98
N PRO A 624 7.35 -45.93 -13.97
CA PRO A 624 7.40 -44.58 -13.41
C PRO A 624 8.74 -44.22 -12.79
N LEU A 625 9.42 -45.19 -12.17
CA LEU A 625 10.70 -44.97 -11.52
C LEU A 625 11.81 -44.78 -12.56
N PHE A 626 11.78 -45.57 -13.64
CA PHE A 626 12.70 -45.40 -14.77
C PHE A 626 12.43 -44.11 -15.55
N GLY A 627 11.15 -43.75 -15.73
CA GLY A 627 10.75 -42.49 -16.35
C GLY A 627 11.29 -41.29 -15.57
N GLN A 628 11.13 -41.27 -14.24
CA GLN A 628 11.72 -40.24 -13.39
C GLN A 628 13.25 -40.24 -13.45
N LEU A 629 13.88 -41.42 -13.42
CA LEU A 629 15.34 -41.58 -13.49
C LEU A 629 15.92 -40.98 -14.78
N ALA A 630 15.19 -41.07 -15.89
CA ALA A 630 15.59 -40.58 -17.20
C ALA A 630 15.32 -39.08 -17.43
N CYS A 631 14.65 -38.41 -16.49
CA CYS A 631 14.36 -36.98 -16.59
C CYS A 631 15.63 -36.13 -16.58
N ARG A 632 15.54 -34.93 -17.16
CA ARG A 632 16.64 -33.95 -17.16
C ARG A 632 16.81 -33.26 -15.81
N ASN A 633 15.73 -33.23 -15.02
CA ASN A 633 15.70 -32.57 -13.73
C ASN A 633 16.23 -33.50 -12.64
N ALA A 634 17.26 -33.06 -11.92
CA ALA A 634 17.95 -33.89 -10.93
C ALA A 634 17.09 -34.26 -9.71
N ASP A 635 16.08 -33.47 -9.34
CA ASP A 635 15.12 -33.82 -8.28
C ASP A 635 14.21 -35.01 -8.66
N ALA A 636 13.74 -35.03 -9.91
CA ALA A 636 12.96 -36.13 -10.47
C ALA A 636 13.83 -37.40 -10.56
N ALA A 637 15.02 -37.27 -11.14
CA ALA A 637 15.98 -38.36 -11.24
C ALA A 637 16.35 -38.94 -9.87
N LEU A 638 16.58 -38.09 -8.87
CA LEU A 638 16.86 -38.50 -7.50
C LEU A 638 15.67 -39.23 -6.86
N ARG A 639 14.45 -38.77 -7.09
CA ARG A 639 13.25 -39.46 -6.59
C ARG A 639 13.12 -40.86 -7.19
N GLY A 640 13.25 -40.99 -8.51
CA GLY A 640 13.23 -42.28 -9.20
C GLY A 640 14.35 -43.21 -8.72
N ALA A 641 15.59 -42.72 -8.69
CA ALA A 641 16.76 -43.48 -8.24
C ALA A 641 16.64 -43.91 -6.77
N GLY A 642 16.21 -43.00 -5.89
CA GLY A 642 16.05 -43.27 -4.47
C GLY A 642 14.98 -44.33 -4.18
N CYS A 643 13.90 -44.35 -4.97
CA CYS A 643 12.87 -45.39 -4.90
C CYS A 643 13.40 -46.75 -5.36
N LEU A 644 14.10 -46.79 -6.50
CA LEU A 644 14.69 -48.02 -7.01
C LEU A 644 15.66 -48.64 -6.01
N LEU A 645 16.52 -47.83 -5.38
CA LEU A 645 17.44 -48.31 -4.34
C LEU A 645 16.71 -48.79 -3.08
N ALA A 646 15.63 -48.11 -2.68
CA ALA A 646 14.81 -48.58 -1.57
C ALA A 646 14.12 -49.92 -1.86
N LEU A 647 13.85 -50.21 -3.12
CA LEU A 647 13.33 -51.49 -3.59
C LEU A 647 14.43 -52.55 -3.81
N GLY A 648 15.70 -52.23 -3.59
CA GLY A 648 16.83 -53.14 -3.80
C GLY A 648 17.23 -53.31 -5.27
N ASP A 649 16.90 -52.35 -6.15
CA ASP A 649 17.32 -52.37 -7.56
C ASP A 649 18.67 -51.68 -7.75
N SER A 650 19.70 -52.48 -8.04
CA SER A 650 21.08 -52.00 -8.20
C SER A 650 21.31 -51.15 -9.46
N ARG A 651 20.38 -51.15 -10.44
CA ARG A 651 20.50 -50.36 -11.69
C ARG A 651 20.58 -48.86 -11.42
N ALA A 652 20.01 -48.39 -10.30
CA ALA A 652 20.00 -46.98 -9.90
C ALA A 652 21.28 -46.50 -9.21
N VAL A 653 22.20 -47.40 -8.82
CA VAL A 653 23.44 -47.04 -8.10
C VAL A 653 24.27 -46.04 -8.89
N GLY A 654 24.45 -46.29 -10.20
CA GLY A 654 25.22 -45.40 -11.07
C GLY A 654 24.66 -43.99 -11.14
N ALA A 655 23.33 -43.84 -11.15
CA ALA A 655 22.68 -42.54 -11.19
C ALA A 655 22.84 -41.77 -9.89
N VAL A 656 22.65 -42.41 -8.72
CA VAL A 656 22.86 -41.74 -7.42
C VAL A 656 24.32 -41.31 -7.24
N LEU A 657 25.29 -42.12 -7.69
CA LEU A 657 26.70 -41.73 -7.69
C LEU A 657 26.99 -40.49 -8.54
N GLN A 658 26.20 -40.18 -9.58
CA GLN A 658 26.30 -38.92 -10.32
C GLN A 658 25.58 -37.79 -9.59
N LEU A 659 24.38 -38.06 -9.05
CA LEU A 659 23.56 -37.06 -8.34
C LEU A 659 24.23 -36.52 -7.06
N THR A 660 25.16 -37.27 -6.46
CA THR A 660 26.03 -36.76 -5.38
C THR A 660 26.95 -35.60 -5.81
N ARG A 661 27.03 -35.27 -7.11
CA ARG A 661 27.83 -34.16 -7.66
C ARG A 661 26.99 -32.95 -8.07
N GLU A 662 25.69 -32.96 -7.79
CA GLU A 662 24.80 -31.85 -8.14
C GLU A 662 25.20 -30.55 -7.46
N ALA A 663 24.97 -29.42 -8.13
CA ALA A 663 25.29 -28.10 -7.59
C ALA A 663 24.44 -27.76 -6.35
N GLU A 664 23.19 -28.19 -6.33
CA GLU A 664 22.24 -27.89 -5.26
C GLU A 664 22.46 -28.76 -4.01
N PRO A 665 22.70 -28.18 -2.82
CA PRO A 665 22.93 -28.95 -1.59
C PRO A 665 21.76 -29.87 -1.20
N ALA A 666 20.51 -29.44 -1.43
CA ALA A 666 19.34 -30.26 -1.12
C ALA A 666 19.32 -31.59 -1.90
N LEU A 667 19.71 -31.54 -3.18
CA LEU A 667 19.82 -32.74 -4.02
C LEU A 667 20.98 -33.62 -3.56
N ARG A 668 22.13 -33.05 -3.23
CA ARG A 668 23.26 -33.83 -2.69
C ARG A 668 22.92 -34.51 -1.37
N ARG A 669 22.17 -33.86 -0.47
CA ARG A 669 21.67 -34.47 0.77
C ARG A 669 20.78 -35.68 0.49
N GLY A 670 19.80 -35.53 -0.39
CA GLY A 670 18.91 -36.63 -0.76
C GLY A 670 19.65 -37.77 -1.48
N ALA A 671 20.61 -37.45 -2.36
CA ALA A 671 21.46 -38.42 -3.02
C ALA A 671 22.36 -39.18 -2.03
N THR A 672 22.93 -38.47 -1.06
CA THR A 672 23.74 -39.06 0.02
C THR A 672 22.89 -39.97 0.89
N ALA A 673 21.68 -39.55 1.27
CA ALA A 673 20.74 -40.41 2.00
C ALA A 673 20.38 -41.69 1.21
N ALA A 674 20.20 -41.58 -0.10
CA ALA A 674 19.99 -42.75 -0.97
C ALA A 674 21.22 -43.65 -1.05
N LEU A 675 22.43 -43.06 -1.10
CA LEU A 675 23.70 -43.77 -1.11
C LEU A 675 23.96 -44.52 0.20
N VAL A 676 23.64 -43.91 1.35
CA VAL A 676 23.72 -44.52 2.67
C VAL A 676 22.79 -45.73 2.77
N ARG A 677 21.56 -45.62 2.24
CA ARG A 677 20.64 -46.78 2.15
C ARG A 677 21.20 -47.87 1.25
N ALA A 678 21.75 -47.51 0.09
CA ALA A 678 22.37 -48.47 -0.82
C ALA A 678 23.53 -49.22 -0.14
N LEU A 679 24.39 -48.53 0.62
CA LEU A 679 25.50 -49.16 1.34
C LEU A 679 25.01 -50.13 2.42
N ALA A 680 23.87 -49.85 3.06
CA ALA A 680 23.28 -50.79 4.02
C ALA A 680 22.77 -52.09 3.37
N VAL A 681 22.34 -52.02 2.10
CA VAL A 681 21.88 -53.19 1.32
C VAL A 681 23.06 -53.93 0.68
N TRP A 682 24.06 -53.20 0.18
CA TRP A 682 25.25 -53.71 -0.48
C TRP A 682 26.53 -53.20 0.20
N PRO A 683 26.88 -53.73 1.39
CA PRO A 683 28.03 -53.26 2.15
C PRO A 683 29.37 -53.54 1.45
N ASP A 684 29.41 -54.55 0.57
CA ASP A 684 30.62 -54.96 -0.15
C ASP A 684 30.83 -54.19 -1.48
N ASP A 685 30.00 -53.19 -1.82
CA ASP A 685 30.21 -52.37 -3.02
C ASP A 685 31.16 -51.19 -2.73
N ASP A 686 32.44 -51.39 -3.04
CA ASP A 686 33.53 -50.42 -2.85
C ASP A 686 33.23 -49.04 -3.44
N ARG A 687 32.41 -48.96 -4.50
CA ARG A 687 32.08 -47.68 -5.15
C ARG A 687 31.27 -46.78 -4.23
N LEU A 688 30.39 -47.37 -3.41
CA LEU A 688 29.54 -46.65 -2.46
C LEU A 688 30.39 -46.06 -1.32
N ALA A 689 31.22 -46.90 -0.70
CA ALA A 689 32.12 -46.48 0.38
C ALA A 689 33.13 -45.42 -0.10
N THR A 690 33.75 -45.64 -1.27
CA THR A 690 34.69 -44.68 -1.88
C THR A 690 34.03 -43.33 -2.12
N ARG A 691 32.79 -43.31 -2.64
CA ARG A 691 32.07 -42.05 -2.85
C ARG A 691 31.73 -41.35 -1.54
N LEU A 692 31.32 -42.06 -0.49
CA LEU A 692 31.06 -41.45 0.81
C LEU A 692 32.33 -40.86 1.42
N VAL A 693 33.50 -41.49 1.23
CA VAL A 693 34.79 -40.92 1.69
C VAL A 693 35.05 -39.59 0.99
N TRP A 694 34.76 -39.46 -0.30
CA TRP A 694 34.89 -38.19 -1.03
C TRP A 694 33.91 -37.13 -0.52
N LEU A 695 32.71 -37.53 -0.10
CA LEU A 695 31.70 -36.63 0.44
C LEU A 695 32.02 -36.12 1.85
N LEU A 696 33.07 -36.64 2.51
CA LEU A 696 33.59 -36.05 3.73
C LEU A 696 34.17 -34.64 3.49
N ASP A 697 34.50 -34.29 2.24
CA ASP A 697 34.98 -32.96 1.86
C ASP A 697 33.88 -32.07 1.22
N ASP A 698 32.61 -32.50 1.22
CA ASP A 698 31.51 -31.72 0.65
C ASP A 698 31.34 -30.36 1.37
N GLY A 699 30.96 -29.31 0.64
CA GLY A 699 30.68 -28.00 1.23
C GLY A 699 29.50 -27.99 2.20
N ASP A 700 28.55 -28.92 2.08
CA ASP A 700 27.36 -29.02 2.94
C ASP A 700 27.61 -29.92 4.17
N ALA A 701 27.37 -29.39 5.37
CA ALA A 701 27.65 -30.08 6.63
C ALA A 701 26.76 -31.31 6.88
N GLU A 702 25.52 -31.32 6.39
CA GLU A 702 24.63 -32.47 6.56
C GLU A 702 25.04 -33.62 5.63
N VAL A 703 25.47 -33.32 4.40
CA VAL A 703 26.08 -34.31 3.49
C VAL A 703 27.28 -34.98 4.16
N ARG A 704 28.22 -34.17 4.69
CA ARG A 704 29.40 -34.70 5.39
C ARG A 704 29.03 -35.54 6.60
N GLY A 705 28.08 -35.06 7.41
CA GLY A 705 27.59 -35.75 8.59
C GLY A 705 27.00 -37.12 8.25
N PHE A 706 26.09 -37.18 7.27
CA PHE A 706 25.50 -38.45 6.83
C PHE A 706 26.53 -39.41 6.25
N ALA A 707 27.49 -38.91 5.48
CA ALA A 707 28.57 -39.72 4.93
C ALA A 707 29.47 -40.29 6.04
N PHE A 708 29.91 -39.46 6.98
CA PHE A 708 30.72 -39.89 8.11
C PHE A 708 29.99 -40.91 8.98
N ASP A 709 28.74 -40.67 9.33
CA ASP A 709 27.98 -41.57 10.20
C ASP A 709 27.76 -42.95 9.54
N ALA A 710 27.56 -42.98 8.22
CA ALA A 710 27.44 -44.23 7.48
C ALA A 710 28.78 -44.99 7.43
N LEU A 711 29.88 -44.31 7.12
CA LEU A 711 31.22 -44.89 7.13
C LEU A 711 31.66 -45.36 8.52
N ALA A 712 31.31 -44.62 9.56
CA ALA A 712 31.62 -44.98 10.95
C ALA A 712 30.88 -46.27 11.37
N ARG A 713 29.62 -46.45 10.95
CA ARG A 713 28.88 -47.71 11.18
C ARG A 713 29.54 -48.89 10.48
N THR A 714 29.95 -48.73 9.22
CA THR A 714 30.65 -49.81 8.49
C THR A 714 32.04 -50.09 9.06
N ALA A 715 32.78 -49.05 9.46
CA ALA A 715 34.11 -49.20 10.05
C ALA A 715 34.05 -49.90 11.42
N ALA A 716 33.04 -49.57 12.25
CA ALA A 716 32.83 -50.24 13.53
C ALA A 716 32.57 -51.75 13.38
N ALA A 717 31.85 -52.15 12.31
CA ALA A 717 31.66 -53.57 11.98
C ALA A 717 32.96 -54.27 11.53
N GLY A 718 33.89 -53.52 10.93
CA GLY A 718 35.21 -54.00 10.50
C GLY A 718 36.29 -54.03 11.59
N GLY A 719 35.99 -53.53 12.81
CA GLY A 719 36.89 -53.55 13.96
C GLY A 719 37.88 -52.35 14.05
N PRO A 720 38.75 -52.32 15.09
CA PRO A 720 39.58 -51.15 15.41
C PRO A 720 40.49 -50.66 14.27
N GLY A 721 41.01 -51.57 13.44
CA GLY A 721 41.85 -51.20 12.29
C GLY A 721 41.09 -50.44 11.21
N ALA A 722 39.84 -50.83 10.93
CA ALA A 722 38.97 -50.13 9.97
C ALA A 722 38.53 -48.77 10.50
N GLU A 723 38.29 -48.66 11.81
CA GLU A 723 38.03 -47.37 12.46
C GLU A 723 39.22 -46.41 12.37
N LEU A 724 40.44 -46.88 12.60
CA LEU A 724 41.64 -46.07 12.44
C LEU A 724 41.89 -45.65 10.98
N ALA A 725 41.58 -46.51 10.01
CA ALA A 725 41.64 -46.15 8.59
C ALA A 725 40.62 -45.04 8.23
N LEU A 726 39.42 -45.07 8.82
CA LEU A 726 38.45 -43.99 8.69
C LEU A 726 38.94 -42.70 9.37
N ALA A 727 39.52 -42.79 10.56
CA ALA A 727 40.09 -41.63 11.26
C ALA A 727 41.20 -40.97 10.42
N GLU A 728 42.09 -41.78 9.83
CA GLU A 728 43.13 -41.30 8.93
C GLU A 728 42.58 -40.63 7.67
N ALA A 729 41.55 -41.21 7.04
CA ALA A 729 40.90 -40.57 5.89
C ALA A 729 40.20 -39.25 6.28
N ALA A 730 39.49 -39.24 7.42
CA ALA A 730 38.77 -38.09 7.93
C ALA A 730 39.71 -36.94 8.37
N LEU A 731 40.87 -37.24 8.96
CA LEU A 731 41.90 -36.24 9.31
C LEU A 731 42.55 -35.57 8.09
N ARG A 732 42.53 -36.23 6.92
CA ARG A 732 43.03 -35.64 5.66
C ARG A 732 42.04 -34.71 4.97
N THR A 733 40.80 -34.65 5.44
CA THR A 733 39.77 -33.78 4.87
C THR A 733 40.10 -32.31 5.14
N SER A 734 39.68 -31.44 4.25
CA SER A 734 39.72 -29.98 4.41
C SER A 734 38.74 -29.45 5.47
N GLN A 735 37.83 -30.29 5.96
CA GLN A 735 36.67 -29.89 6.75
C GLN A 735 36.91 -30.08 8.26
N GLU A 736 36.95 -28.97 9.01
CA GLU A 736 37.26 -28.94 10.45
C GLU A 736 36.36 -29.87 11.28
N ASP A 737 35.04 -29.88 11.01
CA ASP A 737 34.06 -30.67 11.77
C ASP A 737 34.28 -32.17 11.62
N ILE A 738 34.70 -32.63 10.44
CA ILE A 738 35.03 -34.02 10.18
C ILE A 738 36.37 -34.41 10.81
N ARG A 739 37.38 -33.54 10.76
CA ARG A 739 38.65 -33.76 11.47
C ARG A 739 38.44 -33.88 12.98
N VAL A 740 37.56 -33.07 13.58
CA VAL A 740 37.20 -33.19 15.00
C VAL A 740 36.49 -34.52 15.31
N ARG A 741 35.56 -34.96 14.45
CA ARG A 741 34.91 -36.28 14.61
C ARG A 741 35.92 -37.43 14.47
N ALA A 742 36.94 -37.29 13.64
CA ALA A 742 38.02 -38.28 13.52
C ALA A 742 38.81 -38.44 14.83
N LEU A 743 39.05 -37.35 15.57
CA LEU A 743 39.70 -37.40 16.88
C LEU A 743 38.88 -38.18 17.92
N GLN A 744 37.54 -38.16 17.82
CA GLN A 744 36.69 -39.00 18.68
C GLN A 744 36.89 -40.50 18.42
N ILE A 745 37.23 -40.88 17.19
CA ILE A 745 37.64 -42.26 16.88
C ILE A 745 38.98 -42.56 17.56
N LEU A 746 39.97 -41.67 17.47
CA LEU A 746 41.28 -41.84 18.14
C LEU A 746 41.14 -41.98 19.66
N VAL A 747 40.25 -41.22 20.30
CA VAL A 747 39.95 -41.38 21.74
C VAL A 747 39.42 -42.78 22.05
N ARG A 748 38.55 -43.34 21.20
CA ARG A 748 37.86 -44.62 21.44
C ARG A 748 38.74 -45.84 21.16
N VAL A 749 39.55 -45.83 20.10
CA VAL A 749 40.32 -47.01 19.66
C VAL A 749 41.83 -46.80 19.59
N GLY A 750 42.33 -45.58 19.71
CA GLY A 750 43.75 -45.23 19.54
C GLY A 750 44.56 -45.05 20.84
N ALA A 751 43.94 -45.23 22.01
CA ALA A 751 44.66 -45.10 23.29
C ALA A 751 45.74 -46.19 23.44
N PRO A 752 46.96 -45.85 23.94
CA PRO A 752 48.03 -46.82 24.13
C PRO A 752 47.59 -48.01 24.98
N GLY A 753 47.80 -49.23 24.48
CA GLY A 753 47.35 -50.47 25.15
C GLY A 753 45.84 -50.76 25.08
N GLY A 754 45.08 -49.99 24.29
CA GLY A 754 43.64 -50.16 24.07
C GLY A 754 43.26 -51.22 23.03
N PRO A 755 42.01 -51.27 22.57
CA PRO A 755 41.54 -52.25 21.57
C PRO A 755 42.31 -52.21 20.24
N GLY A 756 42.91 -51.06 19.92
CA GLY A 756 43.80 -50.84 18.76
C GLY A 756 45.30 -50.98 19.07
N ALA A 757 45.71 -51.57 20.20
CA ALA A 757 47.11 -51.65 20.66
C ALA A 757 48.14 -52.12 19.60
N ARG A 758 47.70 -52.95 18.64
CA ARG A 758 48.57 -53.44 17.54
C ARG A 758 48.92 -52.37 16.50
N THR A 759 48.29 -51.21 16.58
CA THR A 759 48.38 -50.09 15.64
C THR A 759 48.70 -48.76 16.36
N ASP A 760 49.25 -48.84 17.59
CA ASP A 760 49.58 -47.68 18.43
C ASP A 760 50.48 -46.67 17.70
N ASP A 761 51.43 -47.14 16.89
CA ASP A 761 52.30 -46.28 16.07
C ASP A 761 51.52 -45.42 15.05
N VAL A 762 50.39 -45.93 14.55
CA VAL A 762 49.54 -45.19 13.60
C VAL A 762 48.72 -44.14 14.35
N ALA A 763 48.12 -44.49 15.48
CA ALA A 763 47.32 -43.58 16.28
C ALA A 763 48.18 -42.41 16.84
N ASP A 764 49.38 -42.70 17.32
CA ASP A 764 50.30 -41.67 17.81
C ASP A 764 50.77 -40.72 16.72
N ARG A 765 51.09 -41.24 15.53
CA ARG A 765 51.43 -40.41 14.36
C ARG A 765 50.27 -39.49 13.98
N LEU A 766 49.05 -40.02 13.84
CA LEU A 766 47.87 -39.23 13.48
C LEU A 766 47.57 -38.13 14.51
N LEU A 767 47.77 -38.43 15.79
CA LEU A 767 47.60 -37.45 16.86
C LEU A 767 48.69 -36.37 16.81
N GLY A 768 49.92 -36.75 16.50
CA GLY A 768 51.03 -35.82 16.24
C GLY A 768 50.72 -34.86 15.09
N ASP A 769 50.29 -35.39 13.95
CA ASP A 769 49.91 -34.59 12.78
C ASP A 769 48.76 -33.60 13.13
N ALA A 770 47.79 -34.04 13.93
CA ALA A 770 46.66 -33.21 14.37
C ALA A 770 47.03 -32.09 15.36
N LEU A 771 48.14 -32.21 16.10
CA LEU A 771 48.65 -31.11 16.95
C LEU A 771 49.19 -29.95 16.11
N ASP A 772 49.61 -30.23 14.89
CA ASP A 772 50.07 -29.24 13.91
C ASP A 772 49.00 -28.93 12.85
N ASP A 773 47.72 -29.25 13.12
CA ASP A 773 46.60 -28.92 12.22
C ASP A 773 46.48 -27.39 12.02
N GLU A 774 45.99 -26.96 10.86
CA GLU A 774 45.72 -25.55 10.57
C GLU A 774 44.63 -24.95 11.50
N ALA A 775 43.65 -25.76 11.92
CA ALA A 775 42.51 -25.32 12.72
C ALA A 775 42.80 -25.45 14.22
N ALA A 776 42.68 -24.33 14.94
CA ALA A 776 42.92 -24.27 16.39
C ALA A 776 42.04 -25.25 17.19
N LYS A 777 40.81 -25.49 16.72
CA LYS A 777 39.88 -26.42 17.37
C LYS A 777 40.35 -27.87 17.27
N VAL A 778 40.86 -28.28 16.11
CA VAL A 778 41.43 -29.61 15.90
C VAL A 778 42.68 -29.77 16.76
N ARG A 779 43.59 -28.78 16.75
CA ARG A 779 44.78 -28.80 17.62
C ARG A 779 44.41 -28.92 19.10
N GLY A 780 43.43 -28.16 19.57
CA GLY A 780 42.97 -28.20 20.96
C GLY A 780 42.30 -29.52 21.35
N GLU A 781 41.55 -30.15 20.44
CA GLU A 781 40.98 -31.49 20.66
C GLU A 781 42.08 -32.57 20.60
N ALA A 782 43.07 -32.44 19.71
CA ALA A 782 44.23 -33.32 19.64
C ALA A 782 45.06 -33.23 20.92
N PHE A 783 45.32 -32.03 21.43
CA PHE A 783 46.02 -31.83 22.70
C PHE A 783 45.25 -32.43 23.89
N ARG A 784 43.92 -32.29 23.92
CA ARG A 784 43.05 -32.95 24.91
C ARG A 784 43.07 -34.47 24.79
N THR A 785 43.11 -35.00 23.58
CA THR A 785 43.21 -36.44 23.32
C THR A 785 44.56 -36.97 23.80
N LEU A 786 45.66 -36.27 23.51
CA LEU A 786 47.00 -36.59 24.01
C LEU A 786 47.06 -36.55 25.54
N TRP A 787 46.42 -35.55 26.13
CA TRP A 787 46.30 -35.46 27.58
C TRP A 787 45.57 -36.65 28.17
N ALA A 788 44.44 -37.05 27.57
CA ALA A 788 43.67 -38.20 28.01
C ALA A 788 44.51 -39.50 27.98
N TRP A 789 45.34 -39.68 26.94
CA TRP A 789 46.23 -40.84 26.82
C TRP A 789 47.34 -40.87 27.88
N HIS A 790 47.82 -39.71 28.33
CA HIS A 790 48.96 -39.58 29.25
C HIS A 790 48.58 -38.90 30.57
N THR A 791 47.39 -39.18 31.11
CA THR A 791 46.90 -38.55 32.35
C THR A 791 47.84 -38.80 33.55
N ALA A 792 48.50 -39.97 33.59
CA ALA A 792 49.45 -40.34 34.63
C ALA A 792 50.85 -39.72 34.47
N GLU A 793 51.20 -39.26 33.27
CA GLU A 793 52.54 -38.74 32.92
C GLU A 793 52.42 -37.37 32.21
N PRO A 794 52.10 -36.29 32.94
CA PRO A 794 51.76 -35.00 32.36
C PRO A 794 52.94 -34.30 31.64
N VAL A 795 54.18 -34.74 31.88
CA VAL A 795 55.36 -34.23 31.18
C VAL A 795 55.29 -34.55 29.68
N VAL A 796 54.79 -35.72 29.30
CA VAL A 796 54.71 -36.16 27.89
C VAL A 796 53.83 -35.21 27.03
N PRO A 797 52.56 -34.93 27.38
CA PRO A 797 51.73 -34.02 26.60
C PRO A 797 52.27 -32.59 26.63
N LEU A 798 52.78 -32.11 27.78
CA LEU A 798 53.29 -30.74 27.91
C LEU A 798 54.56 -30.53 27.09
N ALA A 799 55.50 -31.49 27.10
CA ALA A 799 56.71 -31.42 26.30
C ALA A 799 56.41 -31.45 24.80
N ARG A 800 55.48 -32.31 24.36
CA ARG A 800 55.05 -32.38 22.96
C ARG A 800 54.34 -31.09 22.53
N GLY A 801 53.43 -30.57 23.35
CA GLY A 801 52.75 -29.30 23.10
C GLY A 801 53.70 -28.10 23.07
N ALA A 802 54.73 -28.07 23.92
CA ALA A 802 55.72 -27.00 23.95
C ALA A 802 56.59 -26.95 22.68
N ASN A 803 56.68 -28.05 21.93
CA ASN A 803 57.38 -28.13 20.66
C ASN A 803 56.45 -27.90 19.45
N SER A 804 55.14 -27.70 19.66
CA SER A 804 54.21 -27.39 18.56
C SER A 804 54.64 -26.11 17.86
N ARG A 805 54.46 -26.06 16.54
CA ARG A 805 54.72 -24.84 15.76
C ARG A 805 53.73 -23.71 16.09
N HIS A 806 52.57 -24.02 16.67
CA HIS A 806 51.51 -23.07 16.95
C HIS A 806 51.57 -22.50 18.38
N GLY A 807 51.55 -21.17 18.48
CA GLY A 807 51.65 -20.47 19.76
C GLY A 807 50.44 -20.64 20.69
N ASP A 808 49.28 -21.03 20.17
CA ASP A 808 48.10 -21.31 20.99
C ASP A 808 48.25 -22.59 21.83
N ILE A 809 48.84 -23.66 21.25
CA ILE A 809 49.17 -24.88 21.98
C ILE A 809 50.29 -24.62 22.99
N ARG A 810 51.35 -23.92 22.59
CA ARG A 810 52.40 -23.52 23.55
C ARG A 810 51.85 -22.63 24.66
N GLY A 811 50.90 -21.74 24.36
CA GLY A 811 50.17 -20.95 25.34
C GLY A 811 49.31 -21.79 26.29
N GLN A 812 48.63 -22.84 25.80
CA GLN A 812 47.92 -23.81 26.66
C GLN A 812 48.89 -24.56 27.58
N VAL A 813 50.08 -24.92 27.09
CA VAL A 813 51.15 -25.53 27.90
C VAL A 813 51.60 -24.58 29.02
N VAL A 814 51.88 -23.31 28.70
CA VAL A 814 52.21 -22.29 29.71
C VAL A 814 51.11 -22.17 30.75
N ALA A 815 49.84 -22.09 30.32
CA ALA A 815 48.70 -22.00 31.21
C ALA A 815 48.57 -23.23 32.10
N GLU A 816 48.90 -24.42 31.58
CA GLU A 816 48.83 -25.66 32.37
C GLU A 816 49.95 -25.72 33.42
N ILE A 817 51.18 -25.38 33.02
CA ILE A 817 52.32 -25.37 33.94
C ILE A 817 52.10 -24.32 35.02
N ASP A 818 51.62 -23.12 34.67
CA ASP A 818 51.28 -22.05 35.63
C ASP A 818 50.16 -22.48 36.59
N ARG A 819 49.15 -23.21 36.11
CA ARG A 819 48.11 -23.79 36.99
C ARG A 819 48.70 -24.80 37.97
N ARG A 820 49.60 -25.68 37.51
CA ARG A 820 50.25 -26.69 38.35
C ARG A 820 51.22 -26.09 39.36
N ARG A 821 51.97 -25.07 38.95
CA ARG A 821 52.79 -24.21 39.83
C ARG A 821 51.97 -23.63 40.97
N ARG A 822 50.86 -22.98 40.66
CA ARG A 822 49.91 -22.44 41.66
C ARG A 822 49.29 -23.50 42.58
N ALA A 823 49.24 -24.75 42.14
CA ALA A 823 48.74 -25.89 42.93
C ALA A 823 49.83 -26.64 43.70
N GLY A 824 51.11 -26.22 43.64
CA GLY A 824 52.23 -26.93 44.26
C GLY A 824 52.59 -28.26 43.60
N GLN A 825 52.19 -28.45 42.34
CA GLN A 825 52.32 -29.69 41.56
C GLN A 825 53.31 -29.55 40.39
N SER A 826 54.11 -28.48 40.35
CA SER A 826 55.15 -28.30 39.34
C SER A 826 56.36 -29.18 39.64
N SER A 827 57.04 -29.67 38.61
CA SER A 827 58.32 -30.35 38.73
C SER A 827 59.43 -29.47 38.13
N ALA A 828 60.68 -29.73 38.50
CA ALA A 828 61.84 -29.00 37.95
C ALA A 828 61.93 -29.09 36.41
N GLU A 829 61.42 -30.18 35.81
CA GLU A 829 61.34 -30.35 34.36
C GLU A 829 60.30 -29.42 33.72
N LEU A 830 59.15 -29.22 34.38
CA LEU A 830 58.11 -28.29 33.93
C LEU A 830 58.56 -26.83 34.08
N ASP A 831 59.28 -26.50 35.16
CA ASP A 831 59.82 -25.15 35.34
C ASP A 831 60.91 -24.82 34.31
N ARG A 832 61.77 -25.79 33.95
CA ARG A 832 62.71 -25.63 32.82
C ARG A 832 62.00 -25.44 31.50
N LEU A 833 60.91 -26.17 31.28
CA LEU A 833 60.08 -26.04 30.08
C LEU A 833 59.45 -24.65 29.99
N LEU A 834 58.93 -24.14 31.12
CA LEU A 834 58.37 -22.79 31.24
C LEU A 834 59.43 -21.70 31.01
N LEU A 835 60.64 -21.87 31.58
CA LEU A 835 61.76 -20.95 31.37
C LEU A 835 62.17 -20.89 29.89
N ARG A 836 62.23 -22.03 29.20
CA ARG A 836 62.47 -22.08 27.75
C ARG A 836 61.41 -21.32 26.96
N LEU A 837 60.15 -21.35 27.39
CA LEU A 837 59.04 -20.65 26.74
C LEU A 837 59.04 -19.13 26.98
N VAL A 838 59.89 -18.59 27.87
CA VAL A 838 60.10 -17.13 27.99
C VAL A 838 60.72 -16.56 26.71
N GLU A 839 61.58 -17.34 26.05
CA GLU A 839 62.24 -16.98 24.80
C GLU A 839 61.39 -17.30 23.55
N ASP A 840 60.09 -17.55 23.73
CA ASP A 840 59.18 -17.83 22.62
C ASP A 840 59.12 -16.66 21.63
N THR A 841 59.14 -17.00 20.35
CA THR A 841 58.93 -16.04 19.25
C THR A 841 57.60 -15.29 19.33
N VAL A 842 56.56 -15.91 19.93
CA VAL A 842 55.25 -15.30 20.15
C VAL A 842 55.26 -14.57 21.48
N ALA A 843 55.23 -13.24 21.43
CA ALA A 843 55.31 -12.37 22.60
C ALA A 843 54.27 -12.73 23.68
N ALA A 844 53.04 -13.09 23.32
CA ALA A 844 52.00 -13.47 24.27
C ALA A 844 52.37 -14.73 25.09
N VAL A 845 53.00 -15.72 24.45
CA VAL A 845 53.47 -16.95 25.13
C VAL A 845 54.64 -16.61 26.04
N GLY A 846 55.62 -15.87 25.54
CA GLY A 846 56.80 -15.43 26.31
C GLY A 846 56.43 -14.56 27.51
N LEU A 847 55.48 -13.64 27.36
CA LEU A 847 54.97 -12.80 28.45
C LEU A 847 54.20 -13.61 29.49
N ALA A 848 53.36 -14.57 29.07
CA ALA A 848 52.65 -15.44 29.98
C ALA A 848 53.62 -16.34 30.77
N ALA A 849 54.64 -16.88 30.09
CA ALA A 849 55.68 -17.69 30.72
C ALA A 849 56.51 -16.87 31.72
N TYR A 850 56.97 -15.68 31.30
CA TYR A 850 57.68 -14.76 32.17
C TYR A 850 56.82 -14.33 33.37
N GLY A 851 55.54 -13.99 33.14
CA GLY A 851 54.61 -13.63 34.20
C GLY A 851 54.31 -14.77 35.16
N ALA A 852 54.32 -16.03 34.73
CA ALA A 852 54.21 -17.19 35.60
C ALA A 852 55.46 -17.36 36.48
N LEU A 853 56.66 -17.18 35.91
CA LEU A 853 57.92 -17.29 36.66
C LEU A 853 58.23 -16.08 37.55
N ALA A 854 57.76 -14.89 37.17
CA ALA A 854 57.94 -13.66 37.93
C ALA A 854 56.87 -13.47 39.02
N ARG A 855 55.82 -14.33 39.06
CA ARG A 855 54.81 -14.35 40.11
C ARG A 855 55.36 -15.08 41.35
N ARG A 856 55.18 -14.47 42.52
CA ARG A 856 55.54 -15.04 43.83
C ARG A 856 54.62 -16.22 44.15
N GLU A 857 55.17 -17.40 44.37
CA GLU A 857 54.49 -18.47 45.11
C GLU A 857 54.73 -18.23 46.61
N PRO A 858 53.69 -18.24 47.46
CA PRO A 858 53.89 -18.23 48.90
C PRO A 858 54.53 -19.56 49.31
N ASP A 859 55.73 -19.51 49.88
CA ASP A 859 56.34 -20.67 50.56
C ASP A 859 55.53 -21.00 51.82
N GLY A 860 54.49 -21.83 51.65
CA GLY A 860 53.72 -22.41 52.74
C GLY A 860 53.04 -21.42 53.69
N PRO A 861 52.41 -21.92 54.78
CA PRO A 861 51.69 -21.09 55.75
C PRO A 861 52.60 -20.40 56.78
N GLU A 862 53.92 -20.58 56.72
CA GLU A 862 54.88 -20.18 57.77
C GLU A 862 56.08 -19.37 57.25
N GLY A 863 55.91 -18.56 56.20
CA GLY A 863 56.90 -17.54 55.80
C GLY A 863 56.75 -16.26 56.64
N PRO A 864 57.85 -15.57 57.04
CA PRO A 864 57.76 -14.41 57.91
C PRO A 864 57.10 -13.22 57.20
N GLU A 865 56.12 -12.60 57.88
CA GLU A 865 55.57 -11.29 57.51
C GLU A 865 56.61 -10.19 57.80
N GLY A 866 57.33 -9.75 56.77
CA GLY A 866 58.27 -8.63 56.81
C GLY A 866 58.77 -8.29 55.40
N ASP A 867 59.02 -7.00 55.13
CA ASP A 867 59.32 -6.40 53.81
C ASP A 867 60.64 -6.87 53.13
N ASP A 868 61.32 -7.90 53.63
CA ASP A 868 62.49 -8.50 52.99
C ASP A 868 62.06 -9.66 52.06
N GLU A 869 61.47 -9.30 50.92
CA GLU A 869 61.07 -10.22 49.86
C GLU A 869 62.29 -10.89 49.20
N ALA A 870 62.32 -12.22 49.12
CA ALA A 870 63.33 -12.92 48.33
C ALA A 870 63.21 -12.50 46.85
N PRO A 871 64.30 -12.00 46.22
CA PRO A 871 64.24 -11.46 44.87
C PRO A 871 63.95 -12.56 43.85
N VAL A 872 63.11 -12.27 42.85
CA VAL A 872 62.94 -13.12 41.66
C VAL A 872 64.34 -13.44 41.10
N PRO A 873 64.67 -14.71 40.83
CA PRO A 873 66.00 -15.08 40.36
C PRO A 873 66.39 -14.26 39.13
N ALA A 874 67.61 -13.70 39.14
CA ALA A 874 68.08 -12.84 38.05
C ALA A 874 68.06 -13.57 36.68
N GLU A 875 68.18 -14.90 36.68
CA GLU A 875 68.06 -15.74 35.48
C GLU A 875 66.72 -15.59 34.76
N VAL A 876 65.61 -15.38 35.47
CA VAL A 876 64.27 -15.21 34.88
C VAL A 876 64.19 -13.86 34.15
N HIS A 877 64.71 -12.81 34.76
CA HIS A 877 64.79 -11.49 34.11
C HIS A 877 65.77 -11.50 32.94
N LEU A 878 66.89 -12.21 33.06
CA LEU A 878 67.88 -12.36 31.99
C LEU A 878 67.32 -13.13 30.79
N ALA A 879 66.59 -14.23 31.02
CA ALA A 879 65.89 -14.96 29.96
C ALA A 879 64.85 -14.07 29.24
N ALA A 880 64.06 -13.30 29.99
CA ALA A 880 63.13 -12.35 29.40
C ALA A 880 63.83 -11.24 28.60
N MET A 881 64.93 -10.68 29.12
CA MET A 881 65.76 -9.71 28.41
C MET A 881 66.51 -10.29 27.20
N ALA A 882 66.67 -11.61 27.12
CA ALA A 882 67.25 -12.31 25.97
C ALA A 882 66.21 -12.69 24.91
N SER A 883 64.91 -12.60 25.23
CA SER A 883 63.82 -12.99 24.34
C SER A 883 63.88 -12.27 22.98
N PRO A 884 63.56 -12.98 21.87
CA PRO A 884 63.43 -12.35 20.55
C PRO A 884 62.28 -11.33 20.51
N ALA A 885 61.26 -11.47 21.38
CA ALA A 885 60.13 -10.56 21.45
C ALA A 885 60.45 -9.27 22.24
N PRO A 886 60.34 -8.07 21.64
CA PRO A 886 60.67 -6.81 22.30
C PRO A 886 59.79 -6.52 23.53
N GLU A 887 58.53 -6.95 23.53
CA GLU A 887 57.62 -6.78 24.66
C GLU A 887 58.10 -7.56 25.89
N VAL A 888 58.60 -8.78 25.67
CA VAL A 888 59.17 -9.64 26.72
C VAL A 888 60.49 -9.04 27.21
N ARG A 889 61.35 -8.54 26.31
CA ARG A 889 62.59 -7.83 26.71
C ARG A 889 62.31 -6.62 27.59
N ALA A 890 61.32 -5.81 27.22
CA ALA A 890 60.90 -4.64 27.99
C ALA A 890 60.31 -5.04 29.36
N ALA A 891 59.53 -6.13 29.42
CA ALA A 891 58.99 -6.66 30.68
C ALA A 891 60.09 -7.23 31.59
N GLY A 892 61.07 -7.91 31.00
CA GLY A 892 62.29 -8.38 31.66
C GLY A 892 63.09 -7.22 32.26
N ALA A 893 63.34 -6.17 31.46
CA ALA A 893 64.05 -4.97 31.89
C ALA A 893 63.33 -4.24 33.03
N ARG A 894 62.01 -4.01 32.92
CA ARG A 894 61.21 -3.41 34.01
C ARG A 894 61.25 -4.25 35.30
N GLY A 895 61.10 -5.56 35.18
CA GLY A 895 61.16 -6.47 36.33
C GLY A 895 62.53 -6.48 37.02
N ALA A 896 63.60 -6.22 36.27
CA ALA A 896 64.95 -6.15 36.80
C ALA A 896 65.23 -4.94 37.70
N ALA A 897 64.31 -3.98 37.85
CA ALA A 897 64.50 -2.75 38.65
C ALA A 897 64.81 -3.00 40.15
N LYS A 898 64.47 -4.18 40.67
CA LYS A 898 64.79 -4.62 42.05
C LYS A 898 65.84 -5.74 42.11
N ALA A 899 66.37 -6.16 40.96
CA ALA A 899 67.34 -7.24 40.90
C ALA A 899 68.74 -6.76 41.34
N PRO A 900 69.62 -7.66 41.83
CA PRO A 900 70.99 -7.30 42.16
C PRO A 900 71.71 -6.66 40.96
N ALA A 901 72.17 -5.42 41.13
CA ALA A 901 72.77 -4.62 40.04
C ALA A 901 73.90 -5.37 39.31
N ALA A 902 74.74 -6.12 40.06
CA ALA A 902 75.83 -6.92 39.50
C ALA A 902 75.37 -7.98 38.48
N ALA A 903 74.15 -8.51 38.61
CA ALA A 903 73.62 -9.56 37.73
C ALA A 903 72.99 -9.01 36.45
N VAL A 904 72.30 -7.86 36.53
CA VAL A 904 71.48 -7.33 35.42
C VAL A 904 72.09 -6.14 34.69
N ARG A 905 73.03 -5.41 35.31
CA ARG A 905 73.65 -4.20 34.74
C ARG A 905 74.15 -4.41 33.31
N GLY A 906 74.95 -5.46 33.08
CA GLY A 906 75.56 -5.70 31.77
C GLY A 906 74.53 -5.84 30.65
N ARG A 907 73.40 -6.51 30.94
CA ARG A 907 72.31 -6.66 29.97
C ARG A 907 71.50 -5.38 29.81
N LEU A 908 71.19 -4.67 30.89
CA LEU A 908 70.48 -3.38 30.84
C LEU A 908 71.26 -2.35 29.99
N VAL A 909 72.58 -2.26 30.17
CA VAL A 909 73.44 -1.37 29.38
C VAL A 909 73.43 -1.74 27.88
N GLN A 910 73.39 -3.04 27.54
CA GLN A 910 73.21 -3.47 26.15
C GLN A 910 71.84 -3.06 25.60
N LEU A 911 70.77 -3.21 26.37
CA LEU A 911 69.40 -2.90 25.96
C LEU A 911 69.12 -1.41 25.77
N ILE A 912 69.96 -0.52 26.32
CA ILE A 912 69.92 0.92 26.01
C ILE A 912 70.14 1.17 24.50
N LYS A 913 70.85 0.28 23.81
CA LYS A 913 71.07 0.32 22.37
C LYS A 913 70.02 -0.43 21.56
N ASP A 914 68.97 -0.98 22.18
CA ASP A 914 67.90 -1.67 21.46
C ASP A 914 67.13 -0.67 20.58
N ASP A 915 66.84 -1.10 19.34
CA ASP A 915 66.12 -0.28 18.36
C ASP A 915 64.66 -0.01 18.78
N HIS A 916 64.11 -0.80 19.72
CA HIS A 916 62.73 -0.68 20.17
C HIS A 916 62.59 0.30 21.34
N PRO A 917 61.76 1.36 21.22
CA PRO A 917 61.63 2.38 22.26
C PRO A 917 61.22 1.85 23.63
N ALA A 918 60.26 0.93 23.67
CA ALA A 918 59.79 0.34 24.93
C ALA A 918 60.90 -0.41 25.69
N VAL A 919 61.88 -0.98 24.97
CA VAL A 919 62.98 -1.75 25.55
C VAL A 919 64.05 -0.83 26.10
N HIS A 920 64.53 0.14 25.33
CA HIS A 920 65.59 1.03 25.81
C HIS A 920 65.09 1.99 26.91
N LEU A 921 63.80 2.34 26.92
CA LEU A 921 63.21 3.14 28.00
C LEU A 921 63.09 2.33 29.29
N ALA A 922 62.57 1.11 29.20
CA ALA A 922 62.56 0.18 30.33
C ALA A 922 63.98 -0.09 30.86
N ALA A 923 64.96 -0.20 29.96
CA ALA A 923 66.35 -0.44 30.32
C ALA A 923 66.98 0.73 31.08
N ILE A 924 66.78 1.99 30.62
CA ILE A 924 67.34 3.15 31.33
C ILE A 924 66.65 3.41 32.67
N GLU A 925 65.34 3.17 32.77
CA GLU A 925 64.59 3.31 34.03
C GLU A 925 65.02 2.24 35.04
N ALA A 926 65.15 0.99 34.59
CA ALA A 926 65.65 -0.08 35.44
C ALA A 926 67.12 0.15 35.84
N LEU A 927 67.96 0.67 34.92
CA LEU A 927 69.34 1.02 35.22
C LEU A 927 69.43 2.18 36.22
N ASP A 928 68.58 3.20 36.12
CA ASP A 928 68.50 4.29 37.10
C ASP A 928 68.09 3.75 38.48
N ALA A 929 67.19 2.78 38.55
CA ALA A 929 66.78 2.15 39.81
C ALA A 929 67.90 1.30 40.45
N VAL A 930 68.57 0.43 39.67
CA VAL A 930 69.58 -0.50 40.23
C VAL A 930 70.99 0.10 40.32
N ALA A 931 71.31 1.07 39.47
CA ALA A 931 72.64 1.68 39.33
C ALA A 931 72.57 3.16 38.87
N PRO A 932 72.01 4.07 39.69
CA PRO A 932 71.81 5.49 39.32
C PRO A 932 73.12 6.25 39.01
N GLY A 933 74.25 5.75 39.51
CA GLY A 933 75.59 6.28 39.28
C GLY A 933 76.30 5.73 38.04
N ASP A 934 75.66 4.87 37.24
CA ASP A 934 76.32 4.25 36.09
C ASP A 934 76.71 5.31 35.05
N ALA A 935 78.01 5.45 34.77
CA ALA A 935 78.48 6.45 33.81
C ALA A 935 78.28 6.00 32.35
N GLU A 936 78.42 4.70 32.09
CA GLU A 936 78.41 4.11 30.76
C GLU A 936 77.01 4.13 30.15
N GLY A 937 76.02 3.62 30.87
CA GLY A 937 74.63 3.54 30.41
C GLY A 937 73.99 4.91 30.21
N PHE A 938 74.22 5.85 31.13
CA PHE A 938 73.71 7.23 30.98
C PHE A 938 74.40 7.94 29.80
N ALA A 939 75.70 7.74 29.60
CA ALA A 939 76.40 8.31 28.44
C ALA A 939 75.86 7.73 27.12
N LEU A 940 75.59 6.43 27.06
CA LEU A 940 74.98 5.77 25.91
C LEU A 940 73.56 6.29 25.64
N ALA A 941 72.75 6.45 26.68
CA ALA A 941 71.38 6.94 26.56
C ALA A 941 71.33 8.40 26.07
N PHE A 942 72.22 9.28 26.56
CA PHE A 942 72.36 10.64 26.07
C PHE A 942 72.95 10.75 24.66
N ALA A 943 73.70 9.73 24.20
CA ALA A 943 74.25 9.66 22.85
C ALA A 943 73.30 8.97 21.85
N SER A 944 72.14 8.50 22.30
CA SER A 944 71.17 7.78 21.47
C SER A 944 70.62 8.66 20.35
N VAL A 945 70.22 8.07 19.23
CA VAL A 945 69.48 8.77 18.17
C VAL A 945 68.04 9.10 18.57
N PHE A 946 67.50 8.44 19.61
CA PHE A 946 66.13 8.61 20.05
C PHE A 946 65.99 9.75 21.07
N TYR A 947 65.32 10.84 20.67
CA TYR A 947 65.08 11.98 21.56
C TYR A 947 64.32 11.62 22.83
N GLU A 948 63.35 10.70 22.76
CA GLU A 948 62.62 10.23 23.95
C GLU A 948 63.57 9.63 24.99
N LEU A 949 64.53 8.80 24.57
CA LEU A 949 65.52 8.21 25.47
C LEU A 949 66.43 9.28 26.07
N GLN A 950 66.93 10.23 25.25
CA GLN A 950 67.76 11.33 25.74
C GLN A 950 67.02 12.19 26.78
N VAL A 951 65.77 12.56 26.48
CA VAL A 951 64.93 13.41 27.33
C VAL A 951 64.55 12.66 28.60
N ARG A 952 64.12 11.40 28.51
CA ARG A 952 63.80 10.58 29.68
C ARG A 952 65.01 10.41 30.60
N THR A 953 66.19 10.19 30.03
CA THR A 953 67.46 10.17 30.78
C THR A 953 67.71 11.52 31.47
N GLY A 954 67.45 12.61 30.77
CA GLY A 954 67.53 13.97 31.31
C GLY A 954 66.58 14.21 32.48
N GLU A 955 65.33 13.72 32.39
CA GLU A 955 64.32 13.80 33.45
C GLU A 955 64.75 13.01 34.70
N LEU A 956 65.24 11.78 34.54
CA LEU A 956 65.75 10.94 35.64
C LEU A 956 66.93 11.62 36.35
N CYS A 957 67.86 12.20 35.58
CA CYS A 957 68.95 13.02 36.13
C CYS A 957 68.43 14.30 36.80
N GLY A 958 67.45 14.99 36.21
CA GLY A 958 66.86 16.22 36.75
C GLY A 958 66.20 16.02 38.11
N GLN A 959 65.46 14.91 38.29
CA GLN A 959 64.88 14.53 39.59
C GLN A 959 65.93 14.38 40.69
N ARG A 960 67.14 13.95 40.32
CA ARG A 960 68.29 13.76 41.23
C ARG A 960 69.22 14.98 41.31
N ARG A 961 68.89 16.07 40.60
CA ARG A 961 69.75 17.26 40.43
C ARG A 961 71.15 16.92 39.91
N ASP A 962 71.23 15.98 38.98
CA ASP A 962 72.48 15.48 38.41
C ASP A 962 72.95 16.34 37.23
N ALA A 963 74.12 16.96 37.37
CA ALA A 963 74.71 17.83 36.36
C ALA A 963 75.03 17.12 35.03
N ARG A 964 75.07 15.78 34.98
CA ARG A 964 75.28 15.02 33.73
C ARG A 964 74.23 15.32 32.66
N ALA A 965 73.02 15.75 33.05
CA ALA A 965 71.97 16.14 32.10
C ALA A 965 72.17 17.53 31.47
N VAL A 966 73.00 18.41 32.05
CA VAL A 966 73.12 19.81 31.62
C VAL A 966 73.58 19.91 30.17
N ALA A 967 74.76 19.35 29.84
CA ALA A 967 75.31 19.45 28.48
C ALA A 967 74.44 18.72 27.43
N PRO A 968 73.91 17.50 27.66
CA PRO A 968 72.97 16.86 26.75
C PRO A 968 71.70 17.68 26.48
N MET A 969 71.03 18.20 27.52
CA MET A 969 69.80 18.98 27.35
C MET A 969 70.08 20.32 26.65
N GLN A 970 71.21 20.97 26.96
CA GLN A 970 71.65 22.17 26.23
C GLN A 970 71.88 21.89 24.75
N ARG A 971 72.54 20.78 24.39
CA ARG A 971 72.73 20.39 22.99
C ARG A 971 71.40 20.19 22.27
N LEU A 972 70.45 19.48 22.89
CA LEU A 972 69.12 19.24 22.33
C LEU A 972 68.35 20.56 22.10
N LEU A 973 68.37 21.47 23.07
CA LEU A 973 67.68 22.76 23.00
C LEU A 973 68.31 23.74 22.00
N SER A 974 69.60 23.58 21.71
CA SER A 974 70.37 24.43 20.79
C SER A 974 70.14 24.10 19.31
N ILE A 975 69.43 23.01 18.98
CA ILE A 975 69.22 22.61 17.59
C ILE A 975 68.32 23.66 16.89
N PRO A 976 68.80 24.34 15.84
CA PRO A 976 68.07 25.40 15.16
C PRO A 976 66.75 24.90 14.57
N ARG A 977 65.75 25.79 14.46
CA ARG A 977 64.45 25.47 13.86
C ARG A 977 64.55 25.00 12.41
N THR A 978 65.57 25.47 11.71
CA THR A 978 65.87 25.12 10.32
C THR A 978 66.58 23.77 10.16
N ASP A 979 66.99 23.12 11.25
CA ASP A 979 67.63 21.81 11.21
C ASP A 979 66.56 20.71 11.03
N LEU A 980 66.77 19.82 10.07
CA LEU A 980 65.90 18.69 9.81
C LEU A 980 65.82 17.74 11.02
N ASN A 981 66.88 17.68 11.82
CA ASN A 981 66.98 16.86 13.02
C ASN A 981 66.54 17.63 14.27
N ARG A 982 65.69 18.66 14.16
CA ARG A 982 65.15 19.30 15.36
C ARG A 982 64.13 18.37 16.03
N PRO A 983 64.27 18.10 17.35
CA PRO A 983 63.26 17.35 18.08
C PRO A 983 61.93 18.11 18.10
N ALA A 984 60.82 17.36 18.12
CA ALA A 984 59.49 17.93 18.29
C ALA A 984 59.41 18.81 19.54
N ASP A 985 58.54 19.82 19.52
CA ASP A 985 58.44 20.81 20.60
C ASP A 985 58.19 20.17 21.96
N ALA A 986 57.40 19.08 22.02
CA ALA A 986 57.19 18.32 23.25
C ALA A 986 58.50 17.81 23.91
N PHE A 987 59.46 17.34 23.11
CA PHE A 987 60.77 16.91 23.61
C PHE A 987 61.63 18.10 24.02
N ARG A 988 61.54 19.23 23.31
CA ARG A 988 62.23 20.47 23.70
C ARG A 988 61.70 20.99 25.03
N GLN A 989 60.39 21.01 25.23
CA GLN A 989 59.75 21.46 26.47
C GLN A 989 60.16 20.58 27.65
N ARG A 990 60.13 19.24 27.47
CA ARG A 990 60.60 18.29 28.48
C ARG A 990 62.09 18.40 28.75
N ALA A 991 62.92 18.60 27.73
CA ALA A 991 64.36 18.86 27.90
C ALA A 991 64.63 20.16 28.66
N ALA A 992 63.89 21.23 28.37
CA ALA A 992 63.97 22.50 29.08
C ALA A 992 63.55 22.33 30.55
N ARG A 993 62.50 21.55 30.81
CA ARG A 993 62.07 21.19 32.16
C ARG A 993 63.12 20.38 32.90
N ALA A 994 63.68 19.34 32.28
CA ALA A 994 64.75 18.53 32.85
C ALA A 994 65.97 19.39 33.20
N LEU A 995 66.39 20.29 32.30
CA LEU A 995 67.47 21.24 32.54
C LEU A 995 67.16 22.22 33.69
N ALA A 996 65.91 22.68 33.79
CA ALA A 996 65.46 23.53 34.89
C ALA A 996 65.46 22.79 36.24
N ASP A 997 65.04 21.52 36.25
CA ASP A 997 64.98 20.67 37.45
C ASP A 997 66.38 20.37 38.01
N VAL A 998 67.41 20.29 37.15
CA VAL A 998 68.80 20.16 37.61
C VAL A 998 69.22 21.34 38.51
N GLY A 999 68.86 22.57 38.12
CA GLY A 999 69.16 23.77 38.91
C GLY A 999 70.65 24.12 39.00
N ASP A 1000 71.46 23.76 37.99
CA ASP A 1000 72.90 24.04 37.95
C ASP A 1000 73.18 25.52 37.61
N PRO A 1001 73.90 26.27 38.46
CA PRO A 1001 74.33 27.64 38.16
C PRO A 1001 75.08 27.81 36.83
N ALA A 1002 75.79 26.79 36.36
CA ALA A 1002 76.49 26.82 35.07
C ALA A 1002 75.53 26.94 33.88
N ALA A 1003 74.25 26.57 34.04
CA ALA A 1003 73.24 26.65 32.99
C ALA A 1003 72.60 28.03 32.85
N ILE A 1004 72.80 28.96 33.80
CA ILE A 1004 72.13 30.29 33.82
C ILE A 1004 72.39 31.07 32.53
N ALA A 1005 73.64 31.11 32.06
CA ALA A 1005 73.99 31.84 30.83
C ALA A 1005 73.30 31.26 29.59
N PHE A 1006 73.08 29.95 29.55
CA PHE A 1006 72.35 29.29 28.46
C PHE A 1006 70.85 29.52 28.58
N GLN A 1007 70.29 29.41 29.79
CA GLN A 1007 68.87 29.66 30.06
C GLN A 1007 68.49 31.11 29.71
N LEU A 1008 69.36 32.09 29.95
CA LEU A 1008 69.14 33.48 29.50
C LEU A 1008 68.94 33.61 27.99
N ARG A 1009 69.62 32.80 27.17
CA ARG A 1009 69.41 32.80 25.71
C ARG A 1009 68.06 32.20 25.32
N LEU A 1010 67.53 31.29 26.14
CA LEU A 1010 66.23 30.66 25.92
C LEU A 1010 65.04 31.52 26.39
N ILE A 1011 65.29 32.62 27.11
CA ILE A 1011 64.25 33.58 27.50
C ILE A 1011 63.59 34.20 26.27
N ASP A 1012 64.30 34.31 25.15
CA ASP A 1012 63.77 34.81 23.88
C ASP A 1012 63.37 33.68 22.91
N ASP A 1013 63.26 32.42 23.37
CA ASP A 1013 62.84 31.29 22.51
C ASP A 1013 61.42 31.49 21.99
N GLU A 1014 61.10 31.00 20.78
CA GLU A 1014 59.75 31.12 20.21
C GLU A 1014 58.70 30.33 21.02
N ASP A 1015 59.10 29.23 21.67
CA ASP A 1015 58.19 28.39 22.46
C ASP A 1015 57.97 28.98 23.88
N PRO A 1016 56.73 29.37 24.23
CA PRO A 1016 56.42 29.95 25.54
C PRO A 1016 56.78 29.04 26.72
N ILE A 1017 56.65 27.72 26.57
CA ILE A 1017 56.97 26.76 27.64
C ILE A 1017 58.48 26.66 27.82
N VAL A 1018 59.26 26.74 26.73
CA VAL A 1018 60.74 26.78 26.82
C VAL A 1018 61.19 28.07 27.50
N ARG A 1019 60.58 29.23 27.18
CA ARG A 1019 60.85 30.51 27.87
C ARG A 1019 60.53 30.43 29.36
N GLU A 1020 59.38 29.86 29.70
CA GLU A 1020 58.98 29.66 31.09
C GLU A 1020 59.97 28.74 31.84
N MET A 1021 60.31 27.58 31.26
CA MET A 1021 61.24 26.64 31.87
C MET A 1021 62.65 27.23 32.00
N ALA A 1022 63.08 28.08 31.07
CA ALA A 1022 64.33 28.82 31.18
C ALA A 1022 64.32 29.77 32.38
N ALA A 1023 63.26 30.56 32.55
CA ALA A 1023 63.08 31.43 33.72
C ALA A 1023 63.02 30.63 35.04
N ARG A 1024 62.29 29.51 35.04
CA ARG A 1024 62.24 28.57 36.17
C ARG A 1024 63.61 27.98 36.48
N GLY A 1025 64.39 27.65 35.46
CA GLY A 1025 65.76 27.15 35.61
C GLY A 1025 66.66 28.16 36.30
N ILE A 1026 66.58 29.44 35.89
CA ILE A 1026 67.39 30.51 36.50
C ILE A 1026 66.97 30.71 37.96
N ALA A 1027 65.66 30.67 38.24
CA ALA A 1027 65.12 30.73 39.60
C ALA A 1027 65.49 29.50 40.46
N THR A 1028 65.60 28.32 39.86
CA THR A 1028 65.99 27.07 40.54
C THR A 1028 67.48 27.04 40.85
N ALA A 1029 68.30 27.60 39.96
CA ALA A 1029 69.74 27.76 40.13
C ALA A 1029 70.13 28.96 41.02
N ALA A 1030 69.17 29.81 41.41
CA ALA A 1030 69.40 30.99 42.24
C ALA A 1030 69.79 30.58 43.67
N GLN A 1031 71.02 30.89 44.06
CA GLN A 1031 71.56 30.69 45.40
C GLN A 1031 72.09 32.02 45.96
N PRO A 1032 71.98 32.26 47.29
CA PRO A 1032 72.52 33.46 47.92
C PRO A 1032 74.01 33.67 47.56
N GLY A 1033 74.35 34.87 47.08
CA GLY A 1033 75.72 35.21 46.63
C GLY A 1033 75.97 35.03 45.12
N ASN A 1034 75.02 34.46 44.36
CA ASN A 1034 75.12 34.39 42.91
C ASN A 1034 74.62 35.70 42.25
N ASP A 1035 75.51 36.68 42.17
CA ASP A 1035 75.20 37.99 41.57
C ASP A 1035 74.82 37.89 40.08
N ALA A 1036 75.30 36.86 39.37
CA ALA A 1036 74.91 36.59 37.99
C ALA A 1036 73.44 36.13 37.89
N ALA A 1037 72.98 35.25 38.79
CA ALA A 1037 71.56 34.89 38.89
C ALA A 1037 70.71 36.09 39.29
N ARG A 1038 71.16 36.90 40.26
CA ARG A 1038 70.46 38.12 40.70
C ARG A 1038 70.29 39.11 39.54
N GLY A 1039 71.36 39.40 38.80
CA GLY A 1039 71.34 40.29 37.65
C GLY A 1039 70.41 39.78 36.53
N ALA A 1040 70.49 38.47 36.24
CA ALA A 1040 69.60 37.81 35.29
C ALA A 1040 68.13 37.99 35.66
N LEU A 1041 67.73 37.63 36.89
CA LEU A 1041 66.34 37.68 37.34
C LEU A 1041 65.77 39.11 37.40
N VAL A 1042 66.58 40.12 37.75
CA VAL A 1042 66.15 41.53 37.70
C VAL A 1042 65.77 41.95 36.28
N GLY A 1043 66.56 41.55 35.29
CA GLY A 1043 66.27 41.83 33.88
C GLY A 1043 64.94 41.22 33.41
N LEU A 1044 64.57 40.06 33.96
CA LEU A 1044 63.35 39.33 33.58
C LEU A 1044 62.05 39.94 34.15
N LEU A 1045 62.11 40.81 35.16
CA LEU A 1045 60.91 41.47 35.71
C LEU A 1045 60.19 42.34 34.66
N GLY A 1046 60.92 42.85 33.66
CA GLY A 1046 60.37 43.64 32.55
C GLY A 1046 59.93 42.82 31.34
N HIS A 1047 60.00 41.48 31.39
CA HIS A 1047 59.68 40.64 30.24
C HIS A 1047 58.19 40.69 29.88
N ALA A 1048 57.86 40.54 28.58
CA ALA A 1048 56.49 40.63 28.08
C ALA A 1048 55.58 39.51 28.63
N ASP A 1049 56.13 38.30 28.78
CA ASP A 1049 55.38 37.13 29.25
C ASP A 1049 55.24 37.08 30.77
N LEU A 1050 54.01 36.84 31.24
CA LEU A 1050 53.69 36.73 32.66
C LEU A 1050 54.42 35.56 33.37
N PRO A 1051 54.49 34.33 32.83
CA PRO A 1051 55.18 33.23 33.51
C PRO A 1051 56.67 33.51 33.75
N VAL A 1052 57.34 34.19 32.81
CA VAL A 1052 58.75 34.59 32.95
C VAL A 1052 58.92 35.60 34.09
N ARG A 1053 58.03 36.60 34.19
CA ARG A 1053 58.03 37.56 35.31
C ARG A 1053 57.78 36.87 36.65
N SER A 1054 56.85 35.92 36.70
CA SER A 1054 56.53 35.18 37.92
C SER A 1054 57.72 34.38 38.43
N TRP A 1055 58.42 33.64 37.56
CA TRP A 1055 59.63 32.92 37.94
C TRP A 1055 60.79 33.85 38.31
N ALA A 1056 60.88 35.03 37.67
CA ALA A 1056 61.84 36.06 38.06
C ALA A 1056 61.60 36.57 39.50
N GLY A 1057 60.34 36.86 39.83
CA GLY A 1057 59.93 37.24 41.19
C GLY A 1057 60.23 36.15 42.22
N GLU A 1058 59.86 34.89 41.93
CA GLU A 1058 60.15 33.72 42.78
C GLU A 1058 61.66 33.54 43.00
N GLY A 1059 62.48 33.64 41.94
CA GLY A 1059 63.93 33.56 42.05
C GLY A 1059 64.53 34.68 42.89
N LEU A 1060 64.07 35.93 42.73
CA LEU A 1060 64.52 37.07 43.53
C LEU A 1060 64.08 36.96 45.00
N ALA A 1061 62.89 36.39 45.26
CA ALA A 1061 62.43 36.07 46.60
C ALA A 1061 63.38 35.08 47.30
N ARG A 1062 63.80 34.02 46.60
CA ARG A 1062 64.80 33.06 47.09
C ARG A 1062 66.15 33.69 47.41
N LEU A 1063 66.49 34.78 46.71
CA LEU A 1063 67.71 35.56 46.93
C LEU A 1063 67.56 36.67 47.98
N GLY A 1064 66.35 36.90 48.51
CA GLY A 1064 66.04 37.96 49.46
C GLY A 1064 66.02 39.38 48.88
N ASP A 1065 65.81 39.54 47.58
CA ASP A 1065 65.81 40.84 46.90
C ASP A 1065 64.42 41.51 46.92
N LEU A 1066 64.34 42.72 47.49
CA LEU A 1066 63.09 43.45 47.67
C LEU A 1066 62.39 43.83 46.36
N ARG A 1067 63.10 43.81 45.22
CA ARG A 1067 62.51 44.06 43.89
C ARG A 1067 61.52 42.98 43.44
N ALA A 1068 61.47 41.83 44.14
CA ALA A 1068 60.46 40.80 43.92
C ALA A 1068 59.06 41.22 44.37
N LEU A 1069 58.95 42.17 45.31
CA LEU A 1069 57.69 42.53 45.98
C LEU A 1069 56.56 42.91 45.02
N PRO A 1070 56.74 43.78 44.00
CA PRO A 1070 55.64 44.18 43.11
C PRO A 1070 55.03 43.02 42.32
N VAL A 1071 55.83 42.03 41.93
CA VAL A 1071 55.37 40.86 41.17
C VAL A 1071 54.68 39.84 42.08
N LEU A 1072 55.07 39.76 43.35
CA LEU A 1072 54.48 38.87 44.35
C LEU A 1072 53.20 39.46 44.99
N SER A 1073 53.03 40.79 44.99
CA SER A 1073 51.86 41.46 45.57
C SER A 1073 50.67 41.60 44.63
N GLY A 1074 50.81 41.28 43.34
CA GLY A 1074 49.72 41.22 42.35
C GLY A 1074 49.13 42.59 41.94
N THR A 1075 49.51 43.09 40.77
CA THR A 1075 48.71 44.04 39.97
C THR A 1075 48.44 43.46 38.60
#